data_AF-A0A0E0P2S9-F1
#
_entry.id   AF-A0A0E0P2S9-F1
#
_cell.length_a   1.000
_cell.length_b   1.000
_cell.length_c   1.000
_cell.angle_alpha   90.00
_cell.angle_beta   90.00
_cell.angle_gamma   90.00
#
_symmetry.space_group_name_H-M   'P 1'
#
loop_
_entity.id
_entity.type
_entity.pdbx_description
1 polymer ?
#
loop_
_entity_poly.entity_id
_entity_poly.type
_entity_poly.pdbx_seq_one_letter_code
_entity_poly.pdbx_strand_id
1 'polypeptide(L)'
;MAAAAAARGSVWEIQQRDVEAAGLADADAGAFVAALRSAAAVATGGPDAAWEAVAAGVLRPEHPHALHQLVYYSVYAGWDRAARGPPPYWFPSQIDTKQTNLGRLMEAHGPRLLGSSYKDPVSSFHLFHKFSVEHQEVYWSMVLKEISIKFQQEPKSILDTSDKSRKGGTWLQGAVLNIAECCLLPWPSQNRTDDSTAIVWRDEGLDNHPVNRMSLKELRNQVITVATALDTMFQKGDRIAIDMPMTCNAVIIYLAIVLGGFVVVSIADSFAPQEIGTRMSVSKAKAIFTQDFIIRGGKKVPLYSRVVQGTSSKAVVIPATGGFLGVSLRNGDMSWKDFLSCAAGRSSIYPTVYQPSDALTNILFSSGTTGEPKAIPWSQLSPIRCTCDTWAHLDIQPQDIFCWPTNLGWVMGPILLYSCFLSGATLALYHGSPLGRGFCKFVQDAGVTILGSVPSLVKSWKAGNFTEGLHWTKIRVLSTTGEASDIDDDLWLSSRASYKPIIECCGGTELASSYIQGSLLRSQAFGAFSGASMSTGFVILDEQGTPYPDDVPCAGEVGLFPLYFGATDRLLNADNNKVYFDGMPIYNGRQLRRHGDIIQRTVGGYYIVQGRADDTMNLGGIKVDPPISNVFNSLLSPLNFMKLNKYCSSYKQTSSVEIERICNRADEALLETAAVSIKPAGGGPEQLAILAVLKDRSPPCDANVLKSKFQRAIQKNLNPLFKVSYVKIVPEFPRTASNKLLRRVLRDQLSKELSNRSKL
;
A
#
# COMPACT_ATOMS: atom_id res chain seq x y z
N MET A 1 -3.77 -1.63 -36.65
CA MET A 1 -4.61 -0.41 -36.67
C MET A 1 -5.21 -0.25 -35.29
N ALA A 2 -4.41 0.33 -34.38
CA ALA A 2 -4.49 0.15 -32.93
C ALA A 2 -5.40 1.16 -32.24
N ALA A 3 -6.10 0.65 -31.22
CA ALA A 3 -7.10 1.31 -30.37
C ALA A 3 -6.46 2.29 -29.35
N ALA A 4 -5.67 3.26 -29.82
CA ALA A 4 -5.14 4.34 -28.99
C ALA A 4 -5.60 5.75 -29.43
N ALA A 5 -6.72 5.84 -30.16
CA ALA A 5 -7.31 7.11 -30.57
C ALA A 5 -8.70 7.31 -29.94
N ALA A 6 -8.70 7.96 -28.77
CA ALA A 6 -9.70 8.89 -28.25
C ALA A 6 -11.13 8.37 -28.04
N ALA A 7 -11.67 8.61 -26.84
CA ALA A 7 -13.09 8.93 -26.75
C ALA A 7 -13.41 9.97 -27.83
N ARG A 8 -14.17 9.61 -28.85
CA ARG A 8 -14.52 10.50 -29.97
C ARG A 8 -15.56 11.55 -29.58
N GLY A 9 -16.05 11.47 -28.34
CA GLY A 9 -16.81 12.50 -27.66
C GLY A 9 -17.72 11.89 -26.59
N SER A 10 -18.93 12.39 -26.46
CA SER A 10 -19.87 12.00 -25.41
C SER A 10 -20.32 10.54 -25.54
N VAL A 11 -20.81 9.93 -24.45
CA VAL A 11 -21.47 8.60 -24.46
C VAL A 11 -22.58 8.49 -25.52
N TRP A 12 -23.23 9.60 -25.87
CA TRP A 12 -24.28 9.68 -26.90
C TRP A 12 -23.77 9.50 -28.32
N GLU A 13 -22.49 9.73 -28.55
CA GLU A 13 -21.84 9.68 -29.85
C GLU A 13 -21.22 8.32 -30.15
N ILE A 14 -21.21 7.39 -29.18
CA ILE A 14 -20.78 6.01 -29.38
C ILE A 14 -21.70 5.33 -30.40
N GLN A 15 -21.11 4.77 -31.45
CA GLN A 15 -21.76 3.99 -32.50
C GLN A 15 -21.37 2.51 -32.42
N GLN A 16 -22.11 1.66 -33.12
CA GLN A 16 -21.87 0.20 -33.15
C GLN A 16 -20.43 -0.15 -33.56
N ARG A 17 -19.92 0.49 -34.63
CA ARG A 17 -18.53 0.35 -35.09
C ARG A 17 -17.48 0.66 -34.03
N ASP A 18 -17.79 1.54 -33.07
CA ASP A 18 -16.83 1.94 -32.03
C ASP A 18 -16.71 0.86 -30.96
N VAL A 19 -17.82 0.21 -30.59
CA VAL A 19 -17.82 -0.89 -29.62
C VAL A 19 -17.27 -2.19 -30.24
N GLU A 20 -17.50 -2.41 -31.54
CA GLU A 20 -16.85 -3.48 -32.32
C GLU A 20 -15.33 -3.28 -32.38
N ALA A 21 -14.88 -2.05 -32.67
CA ALA A 21 -13.45 -1.71 -32.66
C ALA A 21 -12.82 -1.87 -31.25
N ALA A 22 -13.63 -1.78 -30.20
CA ALA A 22 -13.24 -2.05 -28.82
C ALA A 22 -13.25 -3.55 -28.46
N GLY A 23 -13.56 -4.43 -29.42
CA GLY A 23 -13.47 -5.89 -29.28
C GLY A 23 -14.77 -6.59 -28.91
N LEU A 24 -15.91 -5.88 -28.87
CA LEU A 24 -17.21 -6.51 -28.68
C LEU A 24 -17.62 -7.25 -29.97
N ALA A 25 -18.29 -8.41 -29.84
CA ALA A 25 -18.77 -9.15 -30.99
C ALA A 25 -19.86 -8.36 -31.74
N ASP A 26 -19.83 -8.42 -33.08
CA ASP A 26 -20.79 -7.72 -33.96
C ASP A 26 -22.26 -8.03 -33.60
N ALA A 27 -22.55 -9.29 -33.30
CA ALA A 27 -23.88 -9.75 -32.89
C ALA A 27 -24.41 -9.06 -31.62
N ASP A 28 -23.53 -8.64 -30.72
CA ASP A 28 -23.89 -8.02 -29.43
C ASP A 28 -23.84 -6.48 -29.46
N ALA A 29 -23.17 -5.91 -30.47
CA ALA A 29 -22.84 -4.49 -30.52
C ALA A 29 -24.07 -3.57 -30.55
N GLY A 30 -25.09 -3.91 -31.36
CA GLY A 30 -26.32 -3.14 -31.44
C GLY A 30 -27.12 -3.12 -30.12
N ALA A 31 -27.26 -4.30 -29.49
CA ALA A 31 -27.94 -4.44 -28.21
C ALA A 31 -27.20 -3.70 -27.08
N PHE A 32 -25.86 -3.79 -27.07
CA PHE A 32 -25.02 -3.09 -26.11
C PHE A 32 -25.17 -1.57 -26.21
N VAL A 33 -25.11 -0.99 -27.41
CA VAL A 33 -25.27 0.47 -27.61
C VAL A 33 -26.65 0.94 -27.17
N ALA A 34 -27.70 0.16 -27.45
CA ALA A 34 -29.05 0.48 -26.97
C ALA A 34 -29.14 0.48 -25.43
N ALA A 35 -28.57 -0.56 -24.78
CA ALA A 35 -28.52 -0.65 -23.33
C ALA A 35 -27.69 0.49 -22.70
N LEU A 36 -26.54 0.83 -23.30
CA LEU A 36 -25.68 1.93 -22.88
C LEU A 36 -26.44 3.27 -22.89
N ARG A 37 -27.14 3.59 -23.98
CA ARG A 37 -27.93 4.82 -24.09
C ARG A 37 -29.10 4.84 -23.13
N SER A 38 -29.79 3.71 -22.96
CA SER A 38 -30.89 3.60 -22.00
C SER A 38 -30.42 3.86 -20.57
N ALA A 39 -29.33 3.22 -20.13
CA ALA A 39 -28.76 3.42 -18.81
C ALA A 39 -28.27 4.87 -18.60
N ALA A 40 -27.59 5.45 -19.61
CA ALA A 40 -27.13 6.84 -19.54
C ALA A 40 -28.30 7.85 -19.55
N ALA A 41 -29.45 7.53 -20.15
CA ALA A 41 -30.61 8.42 -20.23
C ALA A 41 -31.41 8.50 -18.93
N VAL A 42 -31.40 7.41 -18.16
CA VAL A 42 -32.07 7.34 -16.84
C VAL A 42 -31.35 8.22 -15.81
N ALA A 43 -30.10 8.57 -16.05
CA ALA A 43 -29.28 9.39 -15.15
C ALA A 43 -29.55 10.89 -15.28
N THR A 44 -30.53 11.40 -14.54
CA THR A 44 -30.80 12.85 -14.43
C THR A 44 -29.74 13.64 -13.64
N GLY A 45 -28.80 12.94 -12.99
CA GLY A 45 -27.78 13.50 -12.08
C GLY A 45 -26.44 13.89 -12.72
N GLY A 46 -26.32 13.83 -14.06
CA GLY A 46 -25.06 14.13 -14.76
C GLY A 46 -24.10 12.92 -14.88
N PRO A 47 -22.82 13.15 -15.21
CA PRO A 47 -21.86 12.07 -15.53
C PRO A 47 -21.70 10.99 -14.45
N ASP A 48 -21.80 11.35 -13.17
CA ASP A 48 -21.65 10.41 -12.05
C ASP A 48 -22.80 9.40 -12.00
N ALA A 49 -24.03 9.88 -12.06
CA ALA A 49 -25.22 9.03 -12.13
C ALA A 49 -25.23 8.18 -13.42
N ALA A 50 -24.74 8.73 -14.53
CA ALA A 50 -24.65 8.01 -15.79
C ALA A 50 -23.63 6.87 -15.70
N TRP A 51 -22.45 7.13 -15.10
CA TRP A 51 -21.45 6.09 -14.87
C TRP A 51 -21.99 5.00 -13.96
N GLU A 52 -22.61 5.35 -12.83
CA GLU A 52 -23.18 4.38 -11.89
C GLU A 52 -24.19 3.45 -12.56
N ALA A 53 -25.13 4.00 -13.32
CA ALA A 53 -26.15 3.23 -14.05
C ALA A 53 -25.51 2.30 -15.11
N VAL A 54 -24.51 2.79 -15.83
CA VAL A 54 -23.84 2.02 -16.90
C VAL A 54 -22.93 0.93 -16.33
N ALA A 55 -22.17 1.22 -15.27
CA ALA A 55 -21.29 0.28 -14.61
C ALA A 55 -22.08 -0.87 -13.96
N ALA A 56 -23.24 -0.59 -13.37
CA ALA A 56 -24.11 -1.60 -12.77
C ALA A 56 -24.95 -2.36 -13.81
N GLY A 57 -25.53 -1.66 -14.78
CA GLY A 57 -26.54 -2.22 -15.69
C GLY A 57 -25.98 -2.87 -16.95
N VAL A 58 -24.91 -2.32 -17.52
CA VAL A 58 -24.49 -2.58 -18.91
C VAL A 58 -23.15 -3.31 -18.99
N LEU A 59 -22.15 -2.84 -18.25
CA LEU A 59 -20.80 -3.40 -18.32
C LEU A 59 -20.72 -4.73 -17.54
N ARG A 60 -19.90 -5.65 -18.04
CA ARG A 60 -19.67 -6.98 -17.46
C ARG A 60 -18.17 -7.26 -17.36
N PRO A 61 -17.70 -8.01 -16.35
CA PRO A 61 -16.29 -8.38 -16.25
C PRO A 61 -15.76 -9.11 -17.49
N GLU A 62 -16.59 -9.78 -18.27
CA GLU A 62 -16.12 -10.54 -19.44
C GLU A 62 -15.84 -9.63 -20.65
N HIS A 63 -16.32 -8.38 -20.63
CA HIS A 63 -16.07 -7.45 -21.73
C HIS A 63 -14.58 -7.10 -21.88
N PRO A 64 -14.11 -6.85 -23.12
CA PRO A 64 -12.74 -6.41 -23.37
C PRO A 64 -12.42 -5.08 -22.68
N HIS A 65 -11.20 -4.94 -22.16
CA HIS A 65 -10.77 -3.72 -21.47
C HIS A 65 -10.96 -2.44 -22.29
N ALA A 66 -10.72 -2.50 -23.60
CA ALA A 66 -10.91 -1.37 -24.49
C ALA A 66 -12.37 -0.85 -24.50
N LEU A 67 -13.35 -1.73 -24.30
CA LEU A 67 -14.75 -1.33 -24.18
C LEU A 67 -15.02 -0.59 -22.86
N HIS A 68 -14.44 -1.07 -21.76
CA HIS A 68 -14.51 -0.38 -20.46
C HIS A 68 -13.89 1.03 -20.55
N GLN A 69 -12.74 1.16 -21.22
CA GLN A 69 -12.08 2.45 -21.46
C GLN A 69 -12.96 3.39 -22.28
N LEU A 70 -13.47 2.91 -23.42
CA LEU A 70 -14.32 3.70 -24.32
C LEU A 70 -15.50 4.28 -23.55
N VAL A 71 -16.21 3.45 -22.80
CA VAL A 71 -17.40 3.87 -22.05
C VAL A 71 -17.05 4.82 -20.93
N TYR A 72 -16.06 4.50 -20.08
CA TYR A 72 -15.66 5.36 -18.95
C TYR A 72 -15.26 6.76 -19.42
N TYR A 73 -14.38 6.87 -20.41
CA TYR A 73 -13.93 8.16 -20.91
C TYR A 73 -15.00 8.93 -21.67
N SER A 74 -15.97 8.25 -22.30
CA SER A 74 -17.07 8.92 -23.00
C SER A 74 -18.14 9.46 -22.03
N VAL A 75 -18.40 8.76 -20.92
CA VAL A 75 -19.27 9.27 -19.83
C VAL A 75 -18.66 10.52 -19.20
N TYR A 76 -17.35 10.53 -18.97
CA TYR A 76 -16.61 11.64 -18.38
C TYR A 76 -15.97 12.60 -19.39
N ALA A 77 -16.36 12.58 -20.67
CA ALA A 77 -15.70 13.36 -21.73
C ALA A 77 -15.66 14.87 -21.46
N GLY A 78 -16.69 15.40 -20.79
CA GLY A 78 -16.80 16.81 -20.39
C GLY A 78 -16.33 17.11 -18.95
N TRP A 79 -15.68 16.17 -18.27
CA TRP A 79 -15.32 16.34 -16.86
C TRP A 79 -14.09 17.24 -16.66
N ASP A 80 -14.30 18.42 -16.07
CA ASP A 80 -13.22 19.33 -15.70
C ASP A 80 -12.56 18.89 -14.39
N ARG A 81 -11.41 18.20 -14.51
CA ARG A 81 -10.63 17.75 -13.36
C ARG A 81 -10.06 18.88 -12.51
N ALA A 82 -9.78 20.05 -13.10
CA ALA A 82 -9.23 21.18 -12.34
C ALA A 82 -10.32 21.81 -11.46
N ALA A 83 -11.56 21.89 -11.96
CA ALA A 83 -12.68 22.45 -11.23
C ALA A 83 -13.41 21.45 -10.31
N ARG A 84 -13.31 20.14 -10.57
CA ARG A 84 -14.11 19.11 -9.84
C ARG A 84 -13.27 18.03 -9.15
N GLY A 85 -11.96 17.99 -9.38
CA GLY A 85 -11.11 16.88 -8.94
C GLY A 85 -11.23 15.64 -9.85
N PRO A 86 -10.66 14.50 -9.45
CA PRO A 86 -10.72 13.28 -10.24
C PRO A 86 -12.17 12.77 -10.34
N PRO A 87 -12.59 12.26 -11.51
CA PRO A 87 -13.94 11.70 -11.67
C PRO A 87 -14.09 10.45 -10.78
N PRO A 88 -15.14 10.40 -9.94
CA PRO A 88 -15.43 9.21 -9.15
C PRO A 88 -15.85 8.06 -10.07
N TYR A 89 -15.72 6.82 -9.61
CA TYR A 89 -16.22 5.65 -10.33
C TYR A 89 -17.02 4.69 -9.44
N TRP A 90 -16.90 4.84 -8.12
CA TRP A 90 -17.64 4.07 -7.15
C TRP A 90 -18.24 5.02 -6.11
N PHE A 91 -19.47 4.73 -5.70
CA PHE A 91 -20.26 5.58 -4.82
C PHE A 91 -20.77 4.76 -3.62
N PRO A 92 -20.71 5.33 -2.41
CA PRO A 92 -21.22 4.67 -1.22
C PRO A 92 -22.76 4.62 -1.22
N SER A 93 -23.32 3.42 -1.08
CA SER A 93 -24.76 3.23 -0.88
C SER A 93 -25.16 3.63 0.54
N GLN A 94 -26.21 4.46 0.69
CA GLN A 94 -26.70 4.88 2.02
C GLN A 94 -27.15 3.71 2.90
N ILE A 95 -27.57 2.59 2.30
CA ILE A 95 -27.99 1.40 3.03
C ILE A 95 -26.76 0.57 3.42
N ASP A 96 -25.89 0.28 2.46
CA ASP A 96 -24.76 -0.63 2.68
C ASP A 96 -23.71 -0.01 3.62
N THR A 97 -23.50 1.31 3.52
CA THR A 97 -22.58 2.04 4.39
C THR A 97 -22.92 1.87 5.86
N LYS A 98 -24.20 1.83 6.23
CA LYS A 98 -24.64 1.60 7.63
C LYS A 98 -24.31 0.21 8.15
N GLN A 99 -24.05 -0.76 7.27
CA GLN A 99 -23.65 -2.12 7.64
C GLN A 99 -22.14 -2.29 7.74
N THR A 100 -21.36 -1.37 7.14
CA THR A 100 -19.91 -1.36 7.32
C THR A 100 -19.54 -1.16 8.79
N ASN A 101 -18.40 -1.66 9.22
CA ASN A 101 -17.86 -1.50 10.56
C ASN A 101 -17.84 -0.05 11.05
N LEU A 102 -17.22 0.84 10.27
CA LEU A 102 -17.18 2.25 10.61
C LEU A 102 -18.57 2.89 10.56
N GLY A 103 -19.42 2.51 9.60
CA GLY A 103 -20.78 3.00 9.53
C GLY A 103 -21.63 2.59 10.73
N ARG A 104 -21.54 1.33 11.19
CA ARG A 104 -22.22 0.85 12.42
C ARG A 104 -21.72 1.61 13.65
N LEU A 105 -20.42 1.84 13.75
CA LEU A 105 -19.83 2.64 14.84
C LEU A 105 -20.37 4.07 14.84
N MET A 106 -20.46 4.68 13.65
CA MET A 106 -21.01 6.02 13.46
C MET A 106 -22.51 6.07 13.78
N GLU A 107 -23.30 5.08 13.39
CA GLU A 107 -24.73 5.03 13.75
C GLU A 107 -24.93 4.85 15.26
N ALA A 108 -24.13 4.02 15.90
CA ALA A 108 -24.24 3.75 17.33
C ALA A 108 -23.81 4.94 18.21
N HIS A 109 -22.89 5.78 17.73
CA HIS A 109 -22.26 6.82 18.57
C HIS A 109 -22.38 8.24 18.02
N GLY A 110 -22.50 8.41 16.71
CA GLY A 110 -22.61 9.69 16.02
C GLY A 110 -23.65 10.65 16.60
N PRO A 111 -24.91 10.22 16.86
CA PRO A 111 -25.93 11.09 17.45
C PRO A 111 -25.52 11.68 18.80
N ARG A 112 -24.79 10.90 19.62
CA ARG A 112 -24.30 11.35 20.93
C ARG A 112 -23.05 12.22 20.81
N LEU A 113 -22.15 11.90 19.88
CA LEU A 113 -20.84 12.55 19.75
C LEU A 113 -20.89 13.86 18.96
N LEU A 114 -21.71 13.92 17.91
CA LEU A 114 -21.82 15.09 17.02
C LEU A 114 -23.18 15.82 17.17
N GLY A 115 -24.08 15.30 18.01
CA GLY A 115 -25.39 15.90 18.25
C GLY A 115 -26.23 16.02 16.98
N SER A 116 -26.91 17.16 16.80
CA SER A 116 -27.71 17.47 15.62
C SER A 116 -26.93 17.59 14.31
N SER A 117 -25.58 17.63 14.38
CA SER A 117 -24.73 17.64 13.19
C SER A 117 -24.56 16.24 12.58
N TYR A 118 -24.87 15.18 13.33
CA TYR A 118 -24.91 13.83 12.77
C TYR A 118 -26.17 13.63 11.93
N LYS A 119 -26.00 13.11 10.71
CA LYS A 119 -27.10 12.79 9.79
C LYS A 119 -27.08 11.32 9.43
N ASP A 120 -25.98 10.88 8.86
CA ASP A 120 -25.74 9.51 8.40
C ASP A 120 -24.22 9.31 8.22
N PRO A 121 -23.74 8.06 8.07
CA PRO A 121 -22.31 7.78 7.96
C PRO A 121 -21.60 8.50 6.82
N VAL A 122 -22.25 8.70 5.67
CA VAL A 122 -21.63 9.33 4.50
C VAL A 122 -21.55 10.85 4.69
N SER A 123 -22.68 11.49 5.00
CA SER A 123 -22.74 12.94 5.15
C SER A 123 -21.94 13.46 6.35
N SER A 124 -21.83 12.65 7.41
CA SER A 124 -21.13 13.03 8.64
C SER A 124 -19.69 12.52 8.72
N PHE A 125 -19.16 11.86 7.68
CA PHE A 125 -17.81 11.28 7.68
C PHE A 125 -16.73 12.30 8.06
N HIS A 126 -16.73 13.49 7.44
CA HIS A 126 -15.71 14.50 7.70
C HIS A 126 -15.74 15.00 9.15
N LEU A 127 -16.94 15.23 9.70
CA LEU A 127 -17.11 15.66 11.09
C LEU A 127 -16.67 14.57 12.07
N PHE A 128 -17.00 13.31 11.77
CA PHE A 128 -16.59 12.18 12.59
C PHE A 128 -15.08 11.93 12.52
N HIS A 129 -14.47 12.10 11.34
CA HIS A 129 -13.02 12.09 11.19
C HIS A 129 -12.38 13.18 12.05
N LYS A 130 -12.84 14.43 11.96
CA LYS A 130 -12.35 15.54 12.79
C LYS A 130 -12.46 15.22 14.28
N PHE A 131 -13.62 14.72 14.71
CA PHE A 131 -13.83 14.22 16.07
C PHE A 131 -12.81 13.14 16.45
N SER A 132 -12.54 12.17 15.58
CA SER A 132 -11.56 11.09 15.84
C SER A 132 -10.14 11.60 16.02
N VAL A 133 -9.78 12.74 15.41
CA VAL A 133 -8.47 13.39 15.54
C VAL A 133 -8.39 14.20 16.85
N GLU A 134 -9.45 14.92 17.20
CA GLU A 134 -9.50 15.82 18.36
C GLU A 134 -9.77 15.08 19.69
N HIS A 135 -10.54 14.00 19.64
CA HIS A 135 -10.99 13.23 20.80
C HIS A 135 -10.51 11.77 20.74
N GLN A 136 -9.19 11.57 20.56
CA GLN A 136 -8.60 10.25 20.33
C GLN A 136 -8.91 9.24 21.45
N GLU A 137 -8.92 9.64 22.73
CA GLU A 137 -9.26 8.75 23.84
C GLU A 137 -10.66 8.14 23.71
N VAL A 138 -11.63 8.97 23.32
CA VAL A 138 -13.02 8.53 23.13
C VAL A 138 -13.11 7.60 21.92
N TYR A 139 -12.50 7.98 20.80
CA TYR A 139 -12.47 7.16 19.58
C TYR A 139 -11.88 5.76 19.85
N TRP A 140 -10.68 5.70 20.41
CA TRP A 140 -9.99 4.43 20.67
C TRP A 140 -10.73 3.59 21.71
N SER A 141 -11.36 4.19 22.73
CA SER A 141 -12.17 3.43 23.70
C SER A 141 -13.36 2.69 23.07
N MET A 142 -13.86 3.17 21.93
CA MET A 142 -14.92 2.50 21.18
C MET A 142 -14.34 1.43 20.27
N VAL A 143 -13.35 1.78 19.44
CA VAL A 143 -12.80 0.85 18.43
C VAL A 143 -12.09 -0.35 19.04
N LEU A 144 -11.42 -0.19 20.19
CA LEU A 144 -10.76 -1.32 20.88
C LEU A 144 -11.73 -2.43 21.30
N LYS A 145 -13.03 -2.13 21.44
CA LYS A 145 -14.07 -3.12 21.77
C LYS A 145 -14.51 -3.94 20.57
N GLU A 146 -14.19 -3.49 19.36
CA GLU A 146 -14.63 -4.09 18.09
C GLU A 146 -13.66 -5.16 17.56
N ILE A 147 -12.43 -5.20 18.08
CA ILE A 147 -11.38 -6.14 17.69
C ILE A 147 -11.01 -7.07 18.85
N SER A 148 -10.42 -8.23 18.53
CA SER A 148 -10.09 -9.28 19.49
C SER A 148 -8.88 -8.93 20.35
N ILE A 149 -9.04 -8.02 21.31
CA ILE A 149 -7.97 -7.63 22.24
C ILE A 149 -8.31 -8.10 23.65
N LYS A 150 -7.42 -8.91 24.21
CA LYS A 150 -7.51 -9.40 25.58
C LYS A 150 -6.36 -8.84 26.41
N PHE A 151 -6.70 -8.03 27.39
CA PHE A 151 -5.75 -7.57 28.39
C PHE A 151 -5.66 -8.58 29.54
N GLN A 152 -4.44 -8.90 29.95
CA GLN A 152 -4.18 -9.55 31.24
C GLN A 152 -4.26 -8.52 32.37
N GLN A 153 -3.83 -7.29 32.09
CA GLN A 153 -4.05 -6.12 32.93
C GLN A 153 -4.56 -4.99 32.04
N GLU A 154 -5.74 -4.45 32.36
CA GLU A 154 -6.37 -3.35 31.64
C GLU A 154 -5.52 -2.06 31.70
N PRO A 155 -5.56 -1.19 30.67
CA PRO A 155 -4.92 0.11 30.72
C PRO A 155 -5.55 1.02 31.78
N LYS A 156 -4.71 1.80 32.48
CA LYS A 156 -5.17 2.86 33.40
C LYS A 156 -5.80 4.05 32.66
N SER A 157 -5.30 4.33 31.47
CA SER A 157 -5.79 5.38 30.57
C SER A 157 -5.54 4.98 29.11
N ILE A 158 -6.34 5.51 28.19
CA ILE A 158 -6.16 5.28 26.76
C ILE A 158 -4.96 6.08 26.25
N LEU A 159 -4.87 7.36 26.60
CA LEU A 159 -3.76 8.25 26.23
C LEU A 159 -3.38 9.14 27.42
N ASP A 160 -2.09 9.18 27.73
CA ASP A 160 -1.49 10.13 28.66
C ASP A 160 -0.54 11.09 27.92
N THR A 161 -0.82 12.39 27.98
CA THR A 161 0.00 13.46 27.36
C THR A 161 0.64 14.40 28.40
N SER A 162 0.68 13.98 29.67
CA SER A 162 1.29 14.75 30.76
C SER A 162 2.81 14.90 30.55
N ASP A 163 3.50 13.84 30.11
CA ASP A 163 4.92 13.87 29.78
C ASP A 163 5.17 14.54 28.42
N LYS A 164 5.63 15.80 28.47
CA LYS A 164 5.93 16.61 27.28
C LYS A 164 7.18 16.15 26.52
N SER A 165 8.04 15.32 27.10
CA SER A 165 9.20 14.76 26.40
C SER A 165 8.77 13.71 25.35
N ARG A 166 7.63 13.04 25.58
CA ARG A 166 7.04 12.07 24.66
C ARG A 166 6.06 12.76 23.72
N LYS A 167 6.56 13.28 22.61
CA LYS A 167 5.76 13.99 21.58
C LYS A 167 4.52 13.21 21.11
N GLY A 168 4.58 11.87 21.10
CA GLY A 168 3.48 10.99 20.70
C GLY A 168 2.52 10.56 21.82
N GLY A 169 2.76 10.99 23.07
CA GLY A 169 2.02 10.54 24.25
C GLY A 169 2.35 9.10 24.66
N THR A 170 1.80 8.69 25.80
CA THR A 170 1.86 7.30 26.28
C THR A 170 0.50 6.65 26.10
N TRP A 171 0.43 5.59 25.31
CA TRP A 171 -0.81 4.91 24.95
C TRP A 171 -1.00 3.63 25.75
N LEU A 172 -2.25 3.35 26.16
CA LEU A 172 -2.65 2.18 26.95
C LEU A 172 -1.73 1.99 28.17
N GLN A 173 -1.59 3.04 28.98
CA GLN A 173 -0.61 3.08 30.06
C GLN A 173 -0.90 1.98 31.10
N GLY A 174 0.10 1.16 31.39
CA GLY A 174 -0.01 0.06 32.36
C GLY A 174 -0.76 -1.16 31.84
N ALA A 175 -1.18 -1.19 30.58
CA ALA A 175 -1.76 -2.39 29.99
C ALA A 175 -0.69 -3.49 29.83
N VAL A 176 -1.10 -4.72 30.11
CA VAL A 176 -0.29 -5.92 29.92
C VAL A 176 -1.10 -6.91 29.10
N LEU A 177 -0.52 -7.43 28.03
CA LEU A 177 -1.16 -8.34 27.08
C LEU A 177 -0.15 -9.20 26.34
N ASN A 178 -0.65 -10.13 25.52
CA ASN A 178 0.12 -10.77 24.47
C ASN A 178 -0.69 -10.73 23.16
N ILE A 179 -0.20 -9.96 22.19
CA ILE A 179 -0.92 -9.72 20.95
C ILE A 179 -1.01 -10.97 20.04
N ALA A 180 -0.09 -11.93 20.20
CA ALA A 180 -0.20 -13.21 19.49
C ALA A 180 -1.26 -14.12 20.11
N GLU A 181 -1.41 -14.13 21.44
CA GLU A 181 -2.54 -14.82 22.09
C GLU A 181 -3.88 -14.28 21.58
N CYS A 182 -4.01 -12.96 21.45
CA CYS A 182 -5.19 -12.30 20.90
C CYS A 182 -5.54 -12.80 19.47
N CYS A 183 -4.54 -13.14 18.65
CA CYS A 183 -4.75 -13.70 17.31
C CYS A 183 -5.23 -15.16 17.31
N LEU A 184 -4.95 -15.89 18.38
CA LEU A 184 -5.07 -17.35 18.44
C LEU A 184 -6.32 -17.83 19.19
N LEU A 185 -7.07 -16.94 19.83
CA LEU A 185 -8.27 -17.29 20.59
C LEU A 185 -9.54 -17.08 19.77
N PRO A 186 -10.59 -17.90 20.00
CA PRO A 186 -11.91 -17.58 19.50
C PRO A 186 -12.41 -16.30 20.19
N TRP A 187 -13.22 -15.51 19.47
CA TRP A 187 -13.77 -14.27 20.00
C TRP A 187 -15.30 -14.29 19.89
N PRO A 188 -16.04 -14.13 21.01
CA PRO A 188 -17.49 -14.31 21.01
C PRO A 188 -18.25 -13.46 19.99
N SER A 189 -17.86 -12.20 19.77
CA SER A 189 -18.56 -11.31 18.84
C SER A 189 -18.25 -11.56 17.36
N GLN A 190 -17.31 -12.45 17.05
CA GLN A 190 -16.89 -12.75 15.68
C GLN A 190 -17.48 -14.07 15.14
N ASN A 191 -18.26 -14.80 15.93
CA ASN A 191 -18.73 -16.16 15.61
C ASN A 191 -17.61 -17.13 15.20
N ARG A 192 -16.37 -16.85 15.63
CA ARG A 192 -15.18 -17.64 15.31
C ARG A 192 -14.98 -18.71 16.38
N THR A 193 -14.86 -19.95 15.94
CA THR A 193 -14.62 -21.12 16.79
C THR A 193 -13.26 -21.75 16.48
N ASP A 194 -12.87 -22.75 17.25
CA ASP A 194 -11.65 -23.52 17.03
C ASP A 194 -11.62 -24.20 15.64
N ASP A 195 -12.78 -24.54 15.08
CA ASP A 195 -12.93 -25.19 13.78
C ASP A 195 -13.03 -24.19 12.61
N SER A 196 -13.13 -22.88 12.89
CA SER A 196 -13.11 -21.86 11.86
C SER A 196 -11.79 -21.90 11.09
N THR A 197 -11.85 -21.73 9.77
CA THR A 197 -10.64 -21.63 8.94
C THR A 197 -9.84 -20.39 9.36
N ALA A 198 -8.57 -20.55 9.70
CA ALA A 198 -7.65 -19.47 9.99
C ALA A 198 -6.79 -19.12 8.77
N ILE A 199 -6.31 -20.13 8.04
CA ILE A 199 -5.48 -19.95 6.85
C ILE A 199 -6.03 -20.80 5.71
N VAL A 200 -6.10 -20.22 4.50
CA VAL A 200 -6.32 -20.92 3.24
C VAL A 200 -5.10 -20.69 2.34
N TRP A 201 -4.59 -21.74 1.69
CA TRP A 201 -3.42 -21.56 0.83
C TRP A 201 -3.37 -22.52 -0.35
N ARG A 202 -2.50 -22.20 -1.31
CA ARG A 202 -2.13 -23.10 -2.41
C ARG A 202 -0.68 -22.86 -2.81
N ASP A 203 0.01 -23.93 -3.17
CA ASP A 203 1.36 -23.87 -3.72
C ASP A 203 1.33 -23.67 -5.24
N GLU A 204 2.31 -22.92 -5.75
CA GLU A 204 2.49 -22.71 -7.19
C GLU A 204 2.65 -24.05 -7.94
N GLY A 205 1.97 -24.17 -9.08
CA GLY A 205 1.96 -25.40 -9.90
C GLY A 205 0.88 -26.41 -9.51
N LEU A 206 0.16 -26.21 -8.40
CA LEU A 206 -0.97 -27.04 -7.98
C LEU A 206 -2.33 -26.43 -8.33
N ASP A 207 -2.41 -25.70 -9.44
CA ASP A 207 -3.58 -24.93 -9.85
C ASP A 207 -4.85 -25.79 -9.99
N ASN A 208 -4.72 -27.07 -10.33
CA ASN A 208 -5.83 -28.01 -10.48
C ASN A 208 -6.22 -28.73 -9.17
N HIS A 209 -5.50 -28.49 -8.07
CA HIS A 209 -5.81 -29.09 -6.78
C HIS A 209 -6.71 -28.17 -5.93
N PRO A 210 -7.53 -28.72 -5.02
CA PRO A 210 -8.26 -27.92 -4.04
C PRO A 210 -7.33 -26.99 -3.24
N VAL A 211 -7.86 -25.87 -2.77
CA VAL A 211 -7.13 -25.02 -1.80
C VAL A 211 -7.00 -25.78 -0.48
N ASN A 212 -5.83 -25.66 0.14
CA ASN A 212 -5.57 -26.20 1.48
C ASN A 212 -6.18 -25.28 2.54
N ARG A 213 -6.49 -25.85 3.71
CA ARG A 213 -7.09 -25.12 4.85
C ARG A 213 -6.42 -25.53 6.15
N MET A 214 -6.31 -24.57 7.06
CA MET A 214 -5.86 -24.77 8.43
C MET A 214 -6.86 -24.07 9.35
N SER A 215 -7.43 -24.84 10.27
CA SER A 215 -8.31 -24.34 11.32
C SER A 215 -7.56 -23.48 12.35
N LEU A 216 -8.30 -22.68 13.12
CA LEU A 216 -7.73 -21.91 14.22
C LEU A 216 -7.06 -22.81 15.27
N LYS A 217 -7.66 -23.96 15.57
CA LYS A 217 -7.09 -24.96 16.49
C LYS A 217 -5.76 -25.51 15.99
N GLU A 218 -5.67 -25.89 14.72
CA GLU A 218 -4.43 -26.39 14.13
C GLU A 218 -3.33 -25.33 14.12
N LEU A 219 -3.68 -24.08 13.78
CA LEU A 219 -2.75 -22.95 13.85
C LEU A 219 -2.23 -22.77 15.29
N ARG A 220 -3.13 -22.72 16.28
CA ARG A 220 -2.77 -22.57 17.70
C ARG A 220 -1.82 -23.68 18.16
N ASN A 221 -2.11 -24.93 17.83
CA ASN A 221 -1.29 -26.08 18.22
C ASN A 221 0.13 -26.01 17.61
N GLN A 222 0.24 -25.61 16.34
CA GLN A 222 1.54 -25.45 15.69
C GLN A 222 2.33 -24.28 16.29
N VAL A 223 1.66 -23.15 16.58
CA VAL A 223 2.29 -22.01 17.24
C VAL A 223 2.81 -22.38 18.63
N ILE A 224 2.01 -23.09 19.43
CA ILE A 224 2.40 -23.62 20.74
C ILE A 224 3.63 -24.52 20.64
N THR A 225 3.66 -25.40 19.63
CA THR A 225 4.78 -26.32 19.42
C THR A 225 6.07 -25.54 19.12
N VAL A 226 6.01 -24.55 18.23
CA VAL A 226 7.17 -23.72 17.88
C VAL A 226 7.62 -22.87 19.06
N ALA A 227 6.71 -22.25 19.81
CA ALA A 227 7.03 -21.47 21.00
C ALA A 227 7.71 -22.33 22.08
N THR A 228 7.24 -23.57 22.26
CA THR A 228 7.84 -24.55 23.17
C THR A 228 9.25 -24.95 22.75
N ALA A 229 9.51 -25.09 21.44
CA ALA A 229 10.85 -25.38 20.92
C ALA A 229 11.80 -24.18 21.13
N LEU A 230 11.33 -22.95 20.89
CA LEU A 230 12.10 -21.73 21.12
C LEU A 230 12.60 -21.60 22.56
N ASP A 231 11.75 -21.94 23.54
CA ASP A 231 12.07 -21.86 24.98
C ASP A 231 13.19 -22.80 25.43
N THR A 232 13.55 -23.77 24.60
CA THR A 232 14.70 -24.66 24.87
C THR A 232 16.04 -24.05 24.50
N MET A 233 16.01 -23.02 23.64
CA MET A 233 17.18 -22.53 22.95
C MET A 233 17.46 -21.06 23.22
N PHE A 234 16.43 -20.28 23.57
CA PHE A 234 16.49 -18.83 23.63
C PHE A 234 15.88 -18.28 24.93
N GLN A 235 16.24 -17.04 25.25
CA GLN A 235 15.74 -16.33 26.42
C GLN A 235 14.70 -15.28 25.99
N LYS A 236 13.72 -15.02 26.86
CA LYS A 236 12.69 -13.99 26.62
C LYS A 236 13.33 -12.65 26.28
N GLY A 237 12.78 -11.95 25.29
CA GLY A 237 13.35 -10.73 24.72
C GLY A 237 14.42 -10.95 23.66
N ASP A 238 14.88 -12.18 23.43
CA ASP A 238 15.78 -12.48 22.32
C ASP A 238 15.13 -12.15 20.97
N ARG A 239 15.96 -11.66 20.06
CA ARG A 239 15.54 -11.24 18.73
C ARG A 239 15.82 -12.36 17.74
N ILE A 240 14.79 -12.79 17.04
CA ILE A 240 14.83 -13.94 16.15
C ILE A 240 14.33 -13.51 14.77
N ALA A 241 15.19 -13.66 13.77
CA ALA A 241 14.88 -13.24 12.42
C ALA A 241 14.04 -14.27 11.66
N ILE A 242 13.24 -13.77 10.72
CA ILE A 242 12.55 -14.57 9.72
C ILE A 242 12.97 -14.02 8.35
N ASP A 243 13.56 -14.90 7.54
CA ASP A 243 13.99 -14.65 6.17
C ASP A 243 13.53 -15.83 5.30
N MET A 244 12.27 -15.77 4.88
CA MET A 244 11.64 -16.74 4.00
C MET A 244 10.32 -16.19 3.41
N PRO A 245 9.83 -16.77 2.30
CA PRO A 245 8.49 -16.52 1.79
C PRO A 245 7.42 -16.65 2.88
N MET A 246 6.37 -15.83 2.79
CA MET A 246 5.26 -15.84 3.74
C MET A 246 4.35 -17.06 3.53
N THR A 247 4.83 -18.21 3.99
CA THR A 247 4.10 -19.47 4.03
C THR A 247 3.33 -19.63 5.34
N CYS A 248 2.49 -20.67 5.45
CA CYS A 248 1.87 -21.05 6.73
C CYS A 248 2.92 -21.19 7.85
N ASN A 249 4.08 -21.80 7.56
CA ASN A 249 5.17 -21.93 8.54
C ASN A 249 5.71 -20.56 8.98
N ALA A 250 5.86 -19.61 8.05
CA ALA A 250 6.32 -18.26 8.40
C ALA A 250 5.33 -17.55 9.34
N VAL A 251 4.02 -17.72 9.12
CA VAL A 251 2.95 -17.19 9.99
C VAL A 251 3.00 -17.83 11.38
N ILE A 252 3.15 -19.16 11.43
CA ILE A 252 3.28 -19.92 12.69
C ILE A 252 4.50 -19.44 13.47
N ILE A 253 5.66 -19.33 12.82
CA ILE A 253 6.92 -18.89 13.45
C ILE A 253 6.79 -17.46 13.97
N TYR A 254 6.23 -16.57 13.16
CA TYR A 254 6.01 -15.17 13.56
C TYR A 254 5.16 -15.08 14.84
N LEU A 255 4.01 -15.76 14.88
CA LEU A 255 3.14 -15.76 16.06
C LEU A 255 3.80 -16.45 17.26
N ALA A 256 4.57 -17.53 17.05
CA ALA A 256 5.24 -18.26 18.12
C ALA A 256 6.35 -17.45 18.81
N ILE A 257 7.13 -16.70 18.04
CA ILE A 257 8.15 -15.78 18.57
C ILE A 257 7.47 -14.75 19.49
N VAL A 258 6.37 -14.13 19.04
CA VAL A 258 5.65 -13.11 19.84
C VAL A 258 4.92 -13.74 21.04
N LEU A 259 4.27 -14.90 20.86
CA LEU A 259 3.59 -15.62 21.95
C LEU A 259 4.57 -15.99 23.06
N GLY A 260 5.77 -16.41 22.67
CA GLY A 260 6.85 -16.76 23.57
C GLY A 260 7.58 -15.56 24.19
N GLY A 261 7.19 -14.32 23.93
CA GLY A 261 7.84 -13.13 24.50
C GLY A 261 9.22 -12.84 23.90
N PHE A 262 9.50 -13.35 22.71
CA PHE A 262 10.65 -12.99 21.90
C PHE A 262 10.27 -11.86 20.93
N VAL A 263 11.26 -11.33 20.20
CA VAL A 263 11.05 -10.23 19.24
C VAL A 263 11.35 -10.71 17.83
N VAL A 264 10.40 -10.55 16.92
CA VAL A 264 10.61 -10.89 15.51
C VAL A 264 11.56 -9.87 14.86
N VAL A 265 12.46 -10.33 14.00
CA VAL A 265 13.20 -9.47 13.07
C VAL A 265 12.78 -9.84 11.66
N SER A 266 12.02 -8.96 11.03
CA SER A 266 11.43 -9.23 9.73
C SER A 266 12.39 -8.86 8.60
N ILE A 267 12.86 -9.85 7.84
CA ILE A 267 13.82 -9.69 6.74
C ILE A 267 13.16 -10.16 5.44
N ALA A 268 13.28 -9.39 4.36
CA ALA A 268 12.71 -9.77 3.08
C ALA A 268 13.57 -10.85 2.40
N ASP A 269 12.90 -11.91 1.96
CA ASP A 269 13.46 -13.11 1.31
C ASP A 269 14.18 -12.85 -0.02
N SER A 270 13.94 -11.69 -0.64
CA SER A 270 14.68 -11.28 -1.84
C SER A 270 16.07 -10.73 -1.59
N PHE A 271 16.42 -10.42 -0.34
CA PHE A 271 17.62 -9.66 -0.06
C PHE A 271 18.90 -10.45 -0.36
N ALA A 272 19.95 -9.70 -0.72
CA ALA A 272 21.28 -10.24 -0.92
C ALA A 272 21.92 -10.60 0.43
N PRO A 273 22.95 -11.47 0.47
CA PRO A 273 23.62 -11.88 1.70
C PRO A 273 24.03 -10.70 2.61
N GLN A 274 24.64 -9.66 2.04
CA GLN A 274 25.08 -8.48 2.80
C GLN A 274 23.92 -7.72 3.45
N GLU A 275 22.78 -7.64 2.76
CA GLU A 275 21.57 -6.98 3.26
C GLU A 275 20.95 -7.77 4.43
N ILE A 276 20.97 -9.11 4.34
CA ILE A 276 20.55 -10.00 5.43
C ILE A 276 21.48 -9.82 6.63
N GLY A 277 22.79 -9.89 6.42
CA GLY A 277 23.80 -9.72 7.47
C GLY A 277 23.73 -8.39 8.19
N THR A 278 23.53 -7.30 7.44
CA THR A 278 23.36 -5.95 8.00
C THR A 278 22.16 -5.90 8.94
N ARG A 279 21.01 -6.44 8.52
CA ARG A 279 19.79 -6.47 9.34
C ARG A 279 19.96 -7.32 10.59
N MET A 280 20.58 -8.49 10.46
CA MET A 280 20.92 -9.35 11.60
C MET A 280 21.79 -8.63 12.63
N SER A 281 22.81 -7.90 12.17
CA SER A 281 23.73 -7.14 13.03
C SER A 281 23.04 -5.97 13.73
N VAL A 282 22.35 -5.12 12.96
CA VAL A 282 21.65 -3.93 13.46
C VAL A 282 20.57 -4.32 14.47
N SER A 283 19.81 -5.39 14.19
CA SER A 283 18.83 -5.89 15.13
C SER A 283 19.44 -6.70 16.26
N LYS A 284 20.73 -7.09 16.22
CA LYS A 284 21.32 -8.04 17.18
C LYS A 284 20.53 -9.35 17.28
N ALA A 285 20.11 -9.89 16.13
CA ALA A 285 19.35 -11.15 16.09
C ALA A 285 20.24 -12.35 16.40
N LYS A 286 19.79 -13.22 17.31
CA LYS A 286 20.55 -14.40 17.77
C LYS A 286 20.39 -15.60 16.84
N ALA A 287 19.28 -15.69 16.12
CA ALA A 287 18.98 -16.77 15.21
C ALA A 287 18.09 -16.29 14.05
N ILE A 288 17.98 -17.12 13.02
CA ILE A 288 17.21 -16.86 11.81
C ILE A 288 16.45 -18.11 11.35
N PHE A 289 15.14 -17.99 11.16
CA PHE A 289 14.37 -18.99 10.42
C PHE A 289 14.44 -18.68 8.93
N THR A 290 14.72 -19.72 8.13
CA THR A 290 14.82 -19.58 6.68
C THR A 290 14.38 -20.86 5.96
N GLN A 291 14.37 -20.83 4.64
CA GLN A 291 14.14 -22.01 3.80
C GLN A 291 15.40 -22.41 3.05
N ASP A 292 15.48 -23.69 2.67
CA ASP A 292 16.53 -24.15 1.79
C ASP A 292 16.51 -23.40 0.44
N PHE A 293 15.32 -23.17 -0.12
CA PHE A 293 15.11 -22.43 -1.36
C PHE A 293 13.85 -21.56 -1.36
N ILE A 294 13.81 -20.58 -2.26
CA ILE A 294 12.56 -19.94 -2.70
C ILE A 294 12.13 -20.61 -4.00
N ILE A 295 10.88 -21.06 -4.04
CA ILE A 295 10.23 -21.54 -5.27
C ILE A 295 9.36 -20.39 -5.81
N ARG A 296 9.69 -19.88 -6.99
CA ARG A 296 8.95 -18.76 -7.59
C ARG A 296 9.07 -18.78 -9.11
N GLY A 297 7.93 -18.82 -9.81
CA GLY A 297 7.90 -18.78 -11.28
C GLY A 297 8.59 -20.00 -11.89
N GLY A 298 8.45 -21.17 -11.26
CA GLY A 298 9.15 -22.40 -11.64
C GLY A 298 10.66 -22.40 -11.38
N LYS A 299 11.23 -21.33 -10.82
CA LYS A 299 12.65 -21.22 -10.49
C LYS A 299 12.90 -21.53 -9.02
N LYS A 300 14.07 -22.13 -8.75
CA LYS A 300 14.56 -22.46 -7.42
C LYS A 300 15.74 -21.55 -7.07
N VAL A 301 15.57 -20.69 -6.08
CA VAL A 301 16.58 -19.70 -5.65
C VAL A 301 17.18 -20.14 -4.30
N PRO A 302 18.52 -20.28 -4.16
CA PRO A 302 19.15 -20.84 -2.96
C PRO A 302 19.16 -19.84 -1.79
N LEU A 303 18.12 -19.84 -0.96
CA LEU A 303 17.95 -18.87 0.11
C LEU A 303 18.88 -19.15 1.30
N TYR A 304 18.93 -20.41 1.77
CA TYR A 304 19.81 -20.78 2.88
C TYR A 304 21.28 -20.43 2.61
N SER A 305 21.75 -20.61 1.37
CA SER A 305 23.11 -20.22 0.97
C SER A 305 23.37 -18.73 1.17
N ARG A 306 22.38 -17.86 0.88
CA ARG A 306 22.48 -16.42 1.11
C ARG A 306 22.57 -16.08 2.59
N VAL A 307 21.80 -16.78 3.43
CA VAL A 307 21.83 -16.61 4.88
C VAL A 307 23.21 -16.99 5.44
N VAL A 308 23.76 -18.13 5.03
CA VAL A 308 25.10 -18.58 5.48
C VAL A 308 26.20 -17.59 5.08
N GLN A 309 26.11 -17.00 3.88
CA GLN A 309 27.05 -15.96 3.43
C GLN A 309 26.86 -14.62 4.16
N GLY A 310 25.63 -14.32 4.60
CA GLY A 310 25.29 -13.06 5.24
C GLY A 310 25.54 -13.02 6.75
N THR A 311 25.41 -14.14 7.46
CA THR A 311 25.52 -14.19 8.92
C THR A 311 26.06 -15.51 9.47
N SER A 312 26.80 -15.43 10.58
CA SER A 312 27.24 -16.58 11.37
C SER A 312 26.21 -17.03 12.42
N SER A 313 25.13 -16.29 12.64
CA SER A 313 24.06 -16.65 13.59
C SER A 313 23.41 -17.98 13.23
N LYS A 314 22.94 -18.71 14.25
CA LYS A 314 22.26 -20.01 14.09
C LYS A 314 21.06 -19.90 13.16
N ALA A 315 20.97 -20.78 12.17
CA ALA A 315 19.81 -20.90 11.29
C ALA A 315 18.97 -22.14 11.62
N VAL A 316 17.64 -21.98 11.54
CA VAL A 316 16.69 -23.10 11.49
C VAL A 316 16.11 -23.14 10.08
N VAL A 317 16.34 -24.24 9.37
CA VAL A 317 16.07 -24.35 7.93
C VAL A 317 14.87 -25.24 7.67
N ILE A 318 13.91 -24.70 6.92
CA ILE A 318 12.64 -25.34 6.56
C ILE A 318 12.72 -25.79 5.09
N PRO A 319 12.26 -27.01 4.75
CA PRO A 319 12.19 -27.42 3.36
C PRO A 319 11.16 -26.57 2.60
N ALA A 320 11.53 -26.07 1.43
CA ALA A 320 10.64 -25.30 0.57
C ALA A 320 9.54 -26.18 -0.05
N THR A 321 9.85 -27.46 -0.29
CA THR A 321 8.94 -28.46 -0.86
C THR A 321 9.19 -29.82 -0.23
N GLY A 322 8.13 -30.58 0.04
CA GLY A 322 8.24 -31.92 0.62
C GLY A 322 8.71 -31.91 2.08
N GLY A 323 9.27 -33.03 2.54
CA GLY A 323 9.66 -33.24 3.95
C GLY A 323 11.16 -33.19 4.24
N PHE A 324 12.00 -32.99 3.23
CA PHE A 324 13.46 -33.09 3.36
C PHE A 324 14.15 -31.87 2.78
N LEU A 325 15.25 -31.46 3.40
CA LEU A 325 16.07 -30.34 2.93
C LEU A 325 16.84 -30.73 1.68
N GLY A 326 16.84 -29.85 0.68
CA GLY A 326 17.68 -29.99 -0.51
C GLY A 326 19.08 -29.39 -0.37
N VAL A 327 19.55 -29.13 0.86
CA VAL A 327 20.84 -28.53 1.18
C VAL A 327 21.49 -29.21 2.38
N SER A 328 22.82 -29.22 2.44
CA SER A 328 23.56 -29.61 3.64
C SER A 328 23.69 -28.43 4.59
N LEU A 329 23.43 -28.67 5.88
CA LEU A 329 23.49 -27.63 6.91
C LEU A 329 24.92 -27.39 7.39
N ARG A 330 25.24 -26.12 7.64
CA ARG A 330 26.44 -25.68 8.36
C ARG A 330 26.39 -26.21 9.80
N ASN A 331 27.55 -26.52 10.37
CA ASN A 331 27.66 -26.92 11.77
C ASN A 331 27.00 -25.89 12.71
N GLY A 332 26.14 -26.36 13.61
CA GLY A 332 25.39 -25.53 14.56
C GLY A 332 23.99 -25.08 14.09
N ASP A 333 23.71 -25.14 12.79
CA ASP A 333 22.37 -24.92 12.23
C ASP A 333 21.50 -26.18 12.38
N MET A 334 20.18 -26.01 12.30
CA MET A 334 19.22 -27.09 12.56
C MET A 334 18.21 -27.24 11.43
N SER A 335 17.79 -28.48 11.18
CA SER A 335 16.64 -28.73 10.34
C SER A 335 15.35 -28.37 11.10
N TRP A 336 14.29 -28.02 10.37
CA TRP A 336 12.97 -27.78 10.95
C TRP A 336 12.47 -28.97 11.79
N LYS A 337 12.73 -30.19 11.32
CA LYS A 337 12.36 -31.42 12.03
C LYS A 337 13.07 -31.53 13.37
N ASP A 338 14.39 -31.31 13.39
CA ASP A 338 15.17 -31.40 14.63
C ASP A 338 14.78 -30.28 15.60
N PHE A 339 14.53 -29.07 15.08
CA PHE A 339 14.02 -27.96 15.87
C PHE A 339 12.67 -28.29 16.55
N LEU A 340 11.69 -28.80 15.80
CA LEU A 340 10.41 -29.18 16.38
C LEU A 340 10.53 -30.34 17.39
N SER A 341 11.48 -31.25 17.18
CA SER A 341 11.73 -32.36 18.11
C SER A 341 12.15 -31.88 19.50
N CYS A 342 12.70 -30.66 19.63
CA CYS A 342 13.02 -30.05 20.92
C CYS A 342 11.77 -29.80 21.79
N ALA A 343 10.58 -29.74 21.20
CA ALA A 343 9.31 -29.63 21.93
C ALA A 343 8.70 -30.99 22.31
N ALA A 344 9.22 -32.11 21.79
CA ALA A 344 8.65 -33.43 22.03
C ALA A 344 8.68 -33.80 23.53
N GLY A 345 7.59 -34.39 24.01
CA GLY A 345 7.44 -34.80 25.42
C GLY A 345 7.13 -33.66 26.39
N ARG A 346 6.96 -32.42 25.93
CA ARG A 346 6.50 -31.30 26.76
C ARG A 346 4.98 -31.17 26.76
N SER A 347 4.47 -30.42 27.74
CA SER A 347 3.05 -30.08 27.87
C SER A 347 2.50 -29.48 26.58
N SER A 348 1.28 -29.87 26.21
CA SER A 348 0.51 -29.25 25.12
C SER A 348 -0.04 -27.87 25.50
N ILE A 349 0.05 -27.48 26.77
CA ILE A 349 -0.32 -26.17 27.27
C ILE A 349 0.94 -25.31 27.38
N TYR A 350 0.99 -24.21 26.61
CA TYR A 350 2.07 -23.23 26.66
C TYR A 350 1.68 -22.05 27.57
N PRO A 351 2.50 -21.69 28.58
CA PRO A 351 2.26 -20.50 29.37
C PRO A 351 2.60 -19.25 28.56
N THR A 352 1.57 -18.57 28.04
CA THR A 352 1.69 -17.29 27.31
C THR A 352 2.54 -16.28 28.09
N VAL A 353 3.49 -15.64 27.41
CA VAL A 353 4.32 -14.60 28.02
C VAL A 353 3.64 -13.24 27.87
N TYR A 354 3.05 -12.76 28.95
CA TYR A 354 2.43 -11.44 29.01
C TYR A 354 3.49 -10.34 29.20
N GLN A 355 3.36 -9.25 28.46
CA GLN A 355 4.29 -8.12 28.45
C GLN A 355 3.53 -6.79 28.45
N PRO A 356 4.17 -5.69 28.88
CA PRO A 356 3.62 -4.35 28.73
C PRO A 356 3.22 -4.02 27.28
N SER A 357 2.28 -3.10 27.10
CA SER A 357 1.79 -2.67 25.78
C SER A 357 2.88 -2.05 24.89
N ASP A 358 3.91 -1.44 25.47
CA ASP A 358 5.05 -0.84 24.78
C ASP A 358 6.24 -1.81 24.56
N ALA A 359 6.09 -3.07 24.98
CA ALA A 359 7.08 -4.12 24.73
C ALA A 359 7.19 -4.41 23.22
N LEU A 360 8.43 -4.67 22.79
CA LEU A 360 8.77 -4.92 21.39
C LEU A 360 8.21 -6.27 20.92
N THR A 361 7.60 -6.29 19.74
CA THR A 361 7.09 -7.51 19.10
C THR A 361 7.80 -7.81 17.78
N ASN A 362 8.16 -6.77 17.02
CA ASN A 362 8.78 -6.90 15.72
C ASN A 362 9.78 -5.75 15.46
N ILE A 363 10.77 -6.01 14.62
CA ILE A 363 11.70 -5.02 14.06
C ILE A 363 11.61 -5.12 12.55
N LEU A 364 11.16 -4.03 11.93
CA LEU A 364 11.10 -3.86 10.48
C LEU A 364 12.15 -2.85 10.04
N PHE A 365 12.46 -2.84 8.74
CA PHE A 365 13.50 -1.97 8.19
C PHE A 365 12.95 -1.11 7.06
N SER A 366 13.38 0.15 7.03
CA SER A 366 13.14 1.05 5.89
C SER A 366 14.45 1.60 5.36
N SER A 367 14.44 2.07 4.10
CA SER A 367 15.59 2.73 3.49
C SER A 367 15.95 3.99 4.28
N GLY A 368 17.18 4.07 4.78
CA GLY A 368 17.71 5.26 5.45
C GLY A 368 18.22 6.31 4.47
N THR A 369 18.21 7.58 4.88
CA THR A 369 18.81 8.69 4.12
C THR A 369 20.34 8.62 4.08
N THR A 370 20.95 7.92 5.05
CA THR A 370 22.41 7.81 5.27
C THR A 370 23.05 6.54 4.69
N GLY A 371 22.27 5.62 4.10
CA GLY A 371 22.75 4.38 3.48
C GLY A 371 22.54 3.11 4.30
N GLU A 372 22.59 3.17 5.64
CA GLU A 372 22.21 2.06 6.52
C GLU A 372 20.68 2.02 6.72
N PRO A 373 20.02 0.84 6.70
CA PRO A 373 18.56 0.78 6.88
C PRO A 373 18.15 1.20 8.29
N LYS A 374 17.08 2.00 8.41
CA LYS A 374 16.51 2.38 9.72
C LYS A 374 15.80 1.17 10.33
N ALA A 375 16.24 0.74 11.50
CA ALA A 375 15.59 -0.32 12.28
C ALA A 375 14.43 0.25 13.10
N ILE A 376 13.21 -0.06 12.66
CA ILE A 376 11.96 0.46 13.17
C ILE A 376 11.32 -0.59 14.09
N PRO A 377 11.30 -0.37 15.41
CA PRO A 377 10.62 -1.24 16.35
C PRO A 377 9.11 -1.05 16.30
N TRP A 378 8.39 -2.16 16.36
CA TRP A 378 6.97 -2.25 16.64
C TRP A 378 6.75 -2.76 18.06
N SER A 379 5.72 -2.24 18.72
CA SER A 379 5.27 -2.72 20.03
C SER A 379 4.01 -3.57 19.90
N GLN A 380 3.35 -3.88 21.02
CA GLN A 380 2.02 -4.53 20.98
C GLN A 380 0.92 -3.59 20.47
N LEU A 381 1.17 -2.27 20.42
CA LEU A 381 0.22 -1.28 19.91
C LEU A 381 0.16 -1.23 18.38
N SER A 382 1.27 -1.51 17.71
CA SER A 382 1.36 -1.43 16.24
C SER A 382 0.38 -2.38 15.54
N PRO A 383 0.25 -3.66 15.96
CA PRO A 383 -0.79 -4.56 15.45
C PRO A 383 -2.22 -4.07 15.68
N ILE A 384 -2.49 -3.48 16.85
CA ILE A 384 -3.81 -2.94 17.19
C ILE A 384 -4.16 -1.82 16.20
N ARG A 385 -3.20 -0.90 15.95
CA ARG A 385 -3.38 0.21 15.02
C ARG A 385 -3.74 -0.28 13.62
N CYS A 386 -2.92 -1.15 13.03
CA CYS A 386 -3.15 -1.57 11.65
C CYS A 386 -4.45 -2.36 11.48
N THR A 387 -4.80 -3.20 12.46
CA THR A 387 -6.08 -3.90 12.45
C THR A 387 -7.24 -2.91 12.47
N CYS A 388 -7.23 -1.91 13.36
CA CYS A 388 -8.29 -0.91 13.45
C CYS A 388 -8.47 -0.10 12.15
N ASP A 389 -7.38 0.28 11.47
CA ASP A 389 -7.47 0.96 10.18
C ASP A 389 -8.13 0.08 9.12
N THR A 390 -7.68 -1.18 9.00
CA THR A 390 -8.25 -2.10 8.03
C THR A 390 -9.70 -2.47 8.36
N TRP A 391 -10.03 -2.62 9.65
CA TRP A 391 -11.39 -2.83 10.14
C TRP A 391 -12.30 -1.67 9.75
N ALA A 392 -11.83 -0.42 9.89
CA ALA A 392 -12.62 0.78 9.60
C ALA A 392 -12.76 1.06 8.09
N HIS A 393 -11.66 0.94 7.33
CA HIS A 393 -11.60 1.45 5.94
C HIS A 393 -11.72 0.36 4.88
N LEU A 394 -11.32 -0.88 5.18
CA LEU A 394 -11.56 -2.05 4.32
C LEU A 394 -12.78 -2.85 4.78
N ASP A 395 -13.38 -2.46 5.91
CA ASP A 395 -14.56 -3.11 6.48
C ASP A 395 -14.32 -4.60 6.70
N ILE A 396 -13.16 -5.00 7.26
CA ILE A 396 -12.86 -6.42 7.47
C ILE A 396 -13.88 -7.03 8.44
N GLN A 397 -14.61 -8.03 7.97
CA GLN A 397 -15.59 -8.81 8.70
C GLN A 397 -15.06 -10.23 8.97
N PRO A 398 -15.56 -10.92 10.01
CA PRO A 398 -15.10 -12.27 10.36
C PRO A 398 -15.22 -13.31 9.23
N GLN A 399 -16.21 -13.18 8.35
CA GLN A 399 -16.40 -14.09 7.21
C GLN A 399 -15.46 -13.82 6.02
N ASP A 400 -14.66 -12.75 6.07
CA ASP A 400 -13.82 -12.38 4.94
C ASP A 400 -12.63 -13.31 4.76
N ILE A 401 -12.21 -13.43 3.50
CA ILE A 401 -10.99 -14.08 3.08
C ILE A 401 -10.10 -12.99 2.49
N PHE A 402 -9.06 -12.62 3.25
CA PHE A 402 -8.18 -11.50 2.91
C PHE A 402 -6.86 -12.03 2.33
N CYS A 403 -6.59 -11.66 1.08
CA CYS A 403 -5.35 -11.99 0.39
C CYS A 403 -4.57 -10.71 0.07
N TRP A 404 -3.28 -10.68 0.41
CA TRP A 404 -2.34 -9.69 -0.11
C TRP A 404 -1.04 -10.41 -0.50
N PRO A 405 -0.60 -10.36 -1.77
CA PRO A 405 0.67 -10.95 -2.18
C PRO A 405 1.84 -10.11 -1.64
N THR A 406 2.37 -10.50 -0.48
CA THR A 406 3.47 -9.82 0.24
C THR A 406 4.33 -10.86 0.99
N ASN A 407 5.40 -10.40 1.65
CA ASN A 407 6.16 -11.19 2.60
C ASN A 407 6.24 -10.49 3.97
N LEU A 408 6.75 -11.18 5.00
CA LEU A 408 6.89 -10.64 6.36
C LEU A 408 7.95 -9.53 6.49
N GLY A 409 8.93 -9.50 5.58
CA GLY A 409 9.97 -8.46 5.54
C GLY A 409 9.47 -7.06 5.16
N TRP A 410 8.23 -6.96 4.65
CA TRP A 410 7.55 -5.69 4.37
C TRP A 410 6.44 -5.46 5.38
N VAL A 411 6.17 -4.19 5.69
CA VAL A 411 5.13 -3.78 6.64
C VAL A 411 3.76 -4.42 6.37
N MET A 412 3.40 -4.62 5.10
CA MET A 412 2.13 -5.23 4.72
C MET A 412 2.00 -6.69 5.14
N GLY A 413 3.10 -7.44 5.33
CA GLY A 413 3.04 -8.82 5.81
C GLY A 413 2.46 -8.92 7.23
N PRO A 414 3.11 -8.27 8.22
CA PRO A 414 2.55 -8.18 9.57
C PRO A 414 1.16 -7.53 9.60
N ILE A 415 0.90 -6.46 8.82
CA ILE A 415 -0.44 -5.85 8.74
C ILE A 415 -1.48 -6.88 8.33
N LEU A 416 -1.27 -7.58 7.21
CA LEU A 416 -2.20 -8.60 6.71
C LEU A 416 -2.49 -9.67 7.78
N LEU A 417 -1.43 -10.18 8.42
CA LEU A 417 -1.54 -11.21 9.45
C LEU A 417 -2.41 -10.75 10.62
N TYR A 418 -2.11 -9.57 11.18
CA TYR A 418 -2.84 -9.05 12.33
C TYR A 418 -4.26 -8.59 11.98
N SER A 419 -4.45 -7.96 10.81
CA SER A 419 -5.76 -7.59 10.29
C SER A 419 -6.68 -8.81 10.16
N CYS A 420 -6.16 -9.95 9.67
CA CYS A 420 -6.96 -11.17 9.60
C CYS A 420 -7.35 -11.67 10.99
N PHE A 421 -6.37 -11.94 11.85
CA PHE A 421 -6.64 -12.68 13.08
C PHE A 421 -7.30 -11.87 14.18
N LEU A 422 -7.04 -10.55 14.27
CA LEU A 422 -7.67 -9.69 15.27
C LEU A 422 -9.09 -9.22 14.86
N SER A 423 -9.43 -9.29 13.57
CA SER A 423 -10.80 -9.05 13.07
C SER A 423 -11.60 -10.33 12.79
N GLY A 424 -10.99 -11.50 13.01
CA GLY A 424 -11.62 -12.81 12.85
C GLY A 424 -11.68 -13.35 11.42
N ALA A 425 -11.09 -12.65 10.44
CA ALA A 425 -11.05 -13.06 9.04
C ALA A 425 -10.05 -14.20 8.76
N THR A 426 -10.20 -14.84 7.60
CA THR A 426 -9.30 -15.89 7.10
C THR A 426 -8.14 -15.28 6.31
N LEU A 427 -6.92 -15.69 6.62
CA LEU A 427 -5.72 -15.32 5.89
C LEU A 427 -5.55 -16.19 4.63
N ALA A 428 -5.44 -15.58 3.45
CA ALA A 428 -5.20 -16.28 2.20
C ALA A 428 -3.76 -16.12 1.71
N LEU A 429 -3.05 -17.24 1.55
CA LEU A 429 -1.64 -17.29 1.14
C LEU A 429 -1.46 -18.04 -0.19
N TYR A 430 -0.70 -17.46 -1.11
CA TYR A 430 -0.24 -18.16 -2.32
C TYR A 430 1.27 -18.39 -2.22
N HIS A 431 1.70 -19.64 -2.13
CA HIS A 431 3.13 -19.98 -2.03
C HIS A 431 3.73 -20.06 -3.43
N GLY A 432 4.14 -18.90 -3.96
CA GLY A 432 4.86 -18.81 -5.23
C GLY A 432 4.74 -17.44 -5.88
N SER A 433 4.88 -17.37 -7.19
CA SER A 433 4.86 -16.10 -7.91
C SER A 433 3.45 -15.50 -8.03
N PRO A 434 3.19 -14.29 -7.49
CA PRO A 434 1.89 -13.63 -7.65
C PRO A 434 1.70 -13.00 -9.04
N LEU A 435 2.68 -13.08 -9.94
CA LEU A 435 2.67 -12.36 -11.22
C LEU A 435 1.80 -13.02 -12.30
N GLY A 436 1.48 -14.32 -12.15
CA GLY A 436 0.89 -15.14 -13.20
C GLY A 436 -0.52 -15.62 -12.91
N ARG A 437 -1.07 -16.37 -13.87
CA ARG A 437 -2.42 -16.95 -13.83
C ARG A 437 -2.70 -17.83 -12.62
N GLY A 438 -1.73 -18.59 -12.13
CA GLY A 438 -1.91 -19.47 -10.96
C GLY A 438 -2.37 -18.70 -9.72
N PHE A 439 -1.82 -17.50 -9.49
CA PHE A 439 -2.29 -16.61 -8.42
C PHE A 439 -3.72 -16.11 -8.67
N CYS A 440 -4.03 -15.64 -9.89
CA CYS A 440 -5.38 -15.16 -10.21
C CYS A 440 -6.44 -16.25 -10.04
N LYS A 441 -6.09 -17.50 -10.36
CA LYS A 441 -6.94 -18.68 -10.15
C LYS A 441 -7.08 -19.00 -8.66
N PHE A 442 -6.00 -18.90 -7.87
CA PHE A 442 -6.08 -19.04 -6.42
C PHE A 442 -7.03 -18.02 -5.79
N VAL A 443 -6.99 -16.75 -6.21
CA VAL A 443 -7.92 -15.70 -5.73
C VAL A 443 -9.39 -16.13 -5.89
N GLN A 444 -9.74 -16.67 -7.07
CA GLN A 444 -11.08 -17.20 -7.31
C GLN A 444 -11.38 -18.44 -6.43
N ASP A 445 -10.51 -19.44 -6.49
CA ASP A 445 -10.77 -20.76 -5.88
C ASP A 445 -10.77 -20.69 -4.34
N ALA A 446 -9.97 -19.80 -3.75
CA ALA A 446 -9.98 -19.53 -2.32
C ALA A 446 -11.22 -18.72 -1.89
N GLY A 447 -11.91 -18.07 -2.83
CA GLY A 447 -13.07 -17.23 -2.54
C GLY A 447 -12.69 -15.91 -1.86
N VAL A 448 -11.58 -15.31 -2.28
CA VAL A 448 -11.09 -14.04 -1.74
C VAL A 448 -12.17 -12.97 -1.83
N THR A 449 -12.45 -12.31 -0.70
CA THR A 449 -13.41 -11.21 -0.60
C THR A 449 -12.71 -9.85 -0.51
N ILE A 450 -11.48 -9.81 0.00
CA ILE A 450 -10.63 -8.63 0.03
C ILE A 450 -9.31 -8.97 -0.66
N LEU A 451 -9.02 -8.29 -1.77
CA LEU A 451 -7.77 -8.47 -2.51
C LEU A 451 -6.92 -7.20 -2.43
N GLY A 452 -5.81 -7.32 -1.72
CA GLY A 452 -4.73 -6.36 -1.75
C GLY A 452 -3.79 -6.56 -2.93
N SER A 453 -3.22 -5.48 -3.45
CA SER A 453 -2.28 -5.52 -4.57
C SER A 453 -1.28 -4.36 -4.53
N VAL A 454 -0.30 -4.42 -5.41
CA VAL A 454 0.56 -3.28 -5.78
C VAL A 454 0.35 -3.00 -7.28
N PRO A 455 0.38 -1.74 -7.73
CA PRO A 455 0.10 -1.37 -9.13
C PRO A 455 0.87 -2.19 -10.18
N SER A 456 2.12 -2.55 -9.90
CA SER A 456 2.96 -3.36 -10.77
C SER A 456 2.47 -4.81 -10.96
N LEU A 457 1.78 -5.40 -9.97
CA LEU A 457 1.12 -6.69 -10.15
C LEU A 457 -0.09 -6.58 -11.08
N VAL A 458 -0.88 -5.51 -10.91
CA VAL A 458 -2.05 -5.22 -11.76
C VAL A 458 -1.62 -5.10 -13.22
N LYS A 459 -0.53 -4.38 -13.49
CA LYS A 459 0.08 -4.30 -14.83
C LYS A 459 0.42 -5.67 -15.41
N SER A 460 1.05 -6.54 -14.62
CA SER A 460 1.39 -7.91 -15.04
C SER A 460 0.14 -8.71 -15.38
N TRP A 461 -0.88 -8.69 -14.52
CA TRP A 461 -2.12 -9.43 -14.73
C TRP A 461 -2.89 -8.96 -15.96
N LYS A 462 -2.95 -7.64 -16.17
CA LYS A 462 -3.55 -7.01 -17.34
C LYS A 462 -2.81 -7.37 -18.62
N ALA A 463 -1.47 -7.23 -18.63
CA ALA A 463 -0.66 -7.53 -19.81
C ALA A 463 -0.71 -9.01 -20.22
N GLY A 464 -0.80 -9.92 -19.24
CA GLY A 464 -0.90 -11.36 -19.45
C GLY A 464 -2.32 -11.88 -19.67
N ASN A 465 -3.35 -11.02 -19.59
CA ASN A 465 -4.77 -11.42 -19.56
C ASN A 465 -5.04 -12.55 -18.54
N PHE A 466 -4.37 -12.53 -17.39
CA PHE A 466 -4.34 -13.68 -16.49
C PHE A 466 -5.67 -13.99 -15.79
N THR A 467 -6.65 -13.08 -15.88
CA THR A 467 -8.02 -13.24 -15.38
C THR A 467 -8.99 -13.81 -16.41
N GLU A 468 -8.55 -14.14 -17.63
CA GLU A 468 -9.40 -14.73 -18.65
C GLU A 468 -10.08 -16.02 -18.18
N GLY A 469 -11.41 -16.08 -18.31
CA GLY A 469 -12.22 -17.22 -17.83
C GLY A 469 -12.24 -17.39 -16.30
N LEU A 470 -11.80 -16.38 -15.54
CA LEU A 470 -11.90 -16.35 -14.08
C LEU A 470 -12.94 -15.31 -13.65
N HIS A 471 -13.67 -15.62 -12.58
CA HIS A 471 -14.71 -14.76 -12.00
C HIS A 471 -14.30 -14.30 -10.61
N TRP A 472 -13.97 -13.02 -10.50
CA TRP A 472 -13.62 -12.36 -9.23
C TRP A 472 -14.83 -11.71 -8.54
N THR A 473 -16.03 -12.21 -8.81
CA THR A 473 -17.30 -11.64 -8.33
C THR A 473 -17.50 -11.72 -6.82
N LYS A 474 -16.73 -12.56 -6.10
CA LYS A 474 -16.72 -12.62 -4.63
C LYS A 474 -15.95 -11.48 -3.96
N ILE A 475 -15.07 -10.80 -4.71
CA ILE A 475 -14.33 -9.65 -4.18
C ILE A 475 -15.35 -8.54 -3.87
N ARG A 476 -15.36 -8.05 -2.64
CA ARG A 476 -16.14 -6.89 -2.22
C ARG A 476 -15.30 -5.61 -2.14
N VAL A 477 -14.00 -5.74 -1.87
CA VAL A 477 -13.06 -4.62 -1.73
C VAL A 477 -11.73 -5.00 -2.35
N LEU A 478 -11.21 -4.11 -3.19
CA LEU A 478 -9.84 -4.13 -3.69
C LEU A 478 -9.04 -3.12 -2.86
N SER A 479 -7.75 -3.34 -2.67
CA SER A 479 -6.88 -2.34 -2.04
C SER A 479 -5.50 -2.31 -2.68
N THR A 480 -4.91 -1.13 -2.73
CA THR A 480 -3.63 -0.86 -3.41
C THR A 480 -2.72 -0.04 -2.49
N THR A 481 -1.42 -0.35 -2.50
CA THR A 481 -0.41 0.43 -1.77
C THR A 481 0.98 0.28 -2.40
N GLY A 482 1.96 0.99 -1.88
CA GLY A 482 3.39 0.85 -2.21
C GLY A 482 3.86 1.59 -3.46
N GLU A 483 2.99 1.78 -4.46
CA GLU A 483 3.25 2.59 -5.65
C GLU A 483 2.04 3.47 -5.97
N ALA A 484 2.23 4.53 -6.74
CA ALA A 484 1.13 5.35 -7.23
C ALA A 484 0.39 4.59 -8.34
N SER A 485 -0.91 4.37 -8.17
CA SER A 485 -1.73 3.66 -9.15
C SER A 485 -1.89 4.46 -10.45
N ASP A 486 -2.04 3.72 -11.55
CA ASP A 486 -2.42 4.26 -12.86
C ASP A 486 -3.93 4.09 -13.06
N ILE A 487 -4.58 5.12 -13.58
CA ILE A 487 -6.04 5.16 -13.75
C ILE A 487 -6.54 4.02 -14.63
N ASP A 488 -5.79 3.67 -15.67
CA ASP A 488 -6.20 2.65 -16.63
C ASP A 488 -5.99 1.23 -16.09
N ASP A 489 -4.99 1.04 -15.23
CA ASP A 489 -4.77 -0.22 -14.53
C ASP A 489 -5.82 -0.43 -13.43
N ASP A 490 -6.19 0.63 -12.71
CA ASP A 490 -7.28 0.58 -11.72
C ASP A 490 -8.64 0.32 -12.38
N LEU A 491 -8.92 0.97 -13.51
CA LEU A 491 -10.14 0.72 -14.29
C LEU A 491 -10.21 -0.76 -14.72
N TRP A 492 -9.09 -1.31 -15.20
CA TRP A 492 -9.02 -2.73 -15.54
C TRP A 492 -9.30 -3.60 -14.32
N LEU A 493 -8.60 -3.35 -13.21
CA LEU A 493 -8.70 -4.16 -11.99
C LEU A 493 -10.12 -4.15 -11.42
N SER A 494 -10.70 -2.96 -11.27
CA SER A 494 -12.05 -2.78 -10.74
C SER A 494 -13.09 -3.44 -11.65
N SER A 495 -12.92 -3.36 -12.99
CA SER A 495 -13.82 -4.03 -13.93
C SER A 495 -13.88 -5.55 -13.74
N ARG A 496 -12.77 -6.20 -13.35
CA ARG A 496 -12.72 -7.66 -13.10
C ARG A 496 -13.55 -8.06 -11.88
N ALA A 497 -13.74 -7.15 -10.95
CA ALA A 497 -14.53 -7.31 -9.74
C ALA A 497 -15.89 -6.59 -9.85
N SER A 498 -16.44 -6.36 -11.06
CA SER A 498 -17.73 -5.66 -11.24
C SER A 498 -17.76 -4.27 -10.58
N TYR A 499 -16.70 -3.50 -10.78
CA TYR A 499 -16.54 -2.13 -10.28
C TYR A 499 -16.57 -1.96 -8.76
N LYS A 500 -16.15 -3.01 -8.03
CA LYS A 500 -15.95 -2.90 -6.58
C LYS A 500 -14.84 -1.89 -6.25
N PRO A 501 -14.94 -1.22 -5.10
CA PRO A 501 -14.05 -0.12 -4.76
C PRO A 501 -12.62 -0.62 -4.56
N ILE A 502 -11.69 0.12 -5.13
CA ILE A 502 -10.26 0.11 -4.84
C ILE A 502 -10.01 1.15 -3.75
N ILE A 503 -9.59 0.68 -2.59
CA ILE A 503 -9.19 1.48 -1.45
C ILE A 503 -7.67 1.69 -1.52
N GLU A 504 -7.29 2.86 -2.02
CA GLU A 504 -5.92 3.36 -2.03
C GLU A 504 -5.42 3.60 -0.60
N CYS A 505 -4.24 3.09 -0.26
CA CYS A 505 -3.64 3.19 1.09
C CYS A 505 -2.22 3.76 1.01
N CYS A 506 -1.91 4.83 1.74
CA CYS A 506 -0.55 5.37 1.84
C CYS A 506 -0.15 5.58 3.30
N GLY A 507 1.00 5.03 3.66
CA GLY A 507 1.44 4.87 5.04
C GLY A 507 2.93 4.59 5.15
N GLY A 508 3.35 4.26 6.36
CA GLY A 508 4.75 4.02 6.67
C GLY A 508 4.96 2.88 7.65
N THR A 509 6.12 2.25 7.55
CA THR A 509 6.56 1.23 8.52
C THR A 509 6.61 1.82 9.94
N GLU A 510 6.98 3.10 10.05
CA GLU A 510 7.05 3.88 11.28
C GLU A 510 5.69 4.24 11.88
N LEU A 511 4.60 4.17 11.10
CA LEU A 511 3.24 4.48 11.57
C LEU A 511 2.45 3.23 11.93
N ALA A 512 2.87 2.05 11.44
CA ALA A 512 2.08 0.82 11.47
C ALA A 512 0.65 1.01 10.93
N SER A 513 0.51 1.89 9.93
CA SER A 513 -0.77 2.50 9.54
C SER A 513 -0.65 3.24 8.22
N SER A 514 -1.79 3.53 7.61
CA SER A 514 -1.93 4.53 6.55
C SER A 514 -2.31 5.88 7.15
N TYR A 515 -1.71 6.99 6.69
CA TYR A 515 -2.09 8.34 7.10
C TYR A 515 -3.17 8.93 6.17
N ILE A 516 -3.11 8.59 4.88
CA ILE A 516 -4.19 8.79 3.90
C ILE A 516 -4.67 7.44 3.37
N GLN A 517 -5.99 7.29 3.28
CA GLN A 517 -6.63 6.05 2.88
C GLN A 517 -8.00 6.33 2.24
N GLY A 518 -8.39 5.50 1.27
CA GLY A 518 -9.78 5.44 0.81
C GLY A 518 -10.73 4.99 1.91
N SER A 519 -12.03 5.23 1.76
CA SER A 519 -13.04 4.79 2.72
C SER A 519 -14.33 4.41 2.00
N LEU A 520 -14.95 3.30 2.42
CA LEU A 520 -16.26 2.88 1.92
C LEU A 520 -17.40 3.84 2.28
N LEU A 521 -17.14 4.89 3.08
CA LEU A 521 -18.09 5.96 3.39
C LEU A 521 -17.91 7.20 2.48
N ARG A 522 -17.01 7.13 1.49
CA ARG A 522 -16.76 8.20 0.51
C ARG A 522 -16.69 7.62 -0.90
N SER A 523 -17.04 8.42 -1.90
CA SER A 523 -16.85 8.03 -3.30
C SER A 523 -15.36 7.80 -3.60
N GLN A 524 -15.07 6.77 -4.40
CA GLN A 524 -13.71 6.45 -4.83
C GLN A 524 -13.45 6.95 -6.24
N ALA A 525 -12.22 7.40 -6.48
CA ALA A 525 -11.73 7.83 -7.78
C ALA A 525 -10.42 7.09 -8.10
N PHE A 526 -10.22 6.67 -9.35
CA PHE A 526 -9.04 5.92 -9.74
C PHE A 526 -7.74 6.73 -9.52
N GLY A 527 -6.71 6.09 -8.98
CA GLY A 527 -5.42 6.71 -8.68
C GLY A 527 -5.44 7.83 -7.64
N ALA A 528 -6.46 7.91 -6.78
CA ALA A 528 -6.61 8.95 -5.76
C ALA A 528 -7.13 8.39 -4.42
N PHE A 529 -6.66 8.97 -3.32
CA PHE A 529 -7.11 8.63 -1.97
C PHE A 529 -8.33 9.47 -1.63
N SER A 530 -9.42 8.84 -1.17
CA SER A 530 -10.63 9.58 -0.83
C SER A 530 -10.57 10.27 0.53
N GLY A 531 -9.49 10.17 1.32
CA GLY A 531 -9.45 10.82 2.63
C GLY A 531 -8.21 10.53 3.47
N ALA A 532 -8.26 11.02 4.70
CA ALA A 532 -7.34 10.68 5.77
C ALA A 532 -7.86 9.46 6.55
N SER A 533 -6.97 8.67 7.13
CA SER A 533 -7.39 7.58 8.01
C SER A 533 -7.89 8.13 9.36
N MET A 534 -8.81 7.41 10.01
CA MET A 534 -9.32 7.79 11.33
C MET A 534 -8.19 8.01 12.35
N SER A 535 -8.41 9.01 13.20
CA SER A 535 -7.48 9.57 14.18
C SER A 535 -6.18 10.16 13.61
N THR A 536 -5.97 10.17 12.29
CA THR A 536 -4.81 10.81 11.68
C THR A 536 -5.08 12.29 11.46
N GLY A 537 -4.30 13.14 12.14
CA GLY A 537 -4.22 14.56 11.81
C GLY A 537 -2.93 14.89 11.07
N PHE A 538 -3.03 15.73 10.03
CA PHE A 538 -1.88 16.25 9.31
C PHE A 538 -2.20 17.60 8.66
N VAL A 539 -1.15 18.32 8.27
CA VAL A 539 -1.23 19.52 7.43
C VAL A 539 -0.39 19.33 6.16
N ILE A 540 -0.72 20.09 5.12
CA ILE A 540 0.09 20.20 3.90
C ILE A 540 0.86 21.51 3.99
N LEU A 541 2.18 21.43 4.01
CA LEU A 541 3.09 22.56 4.15
C LEU A 541 3.54 23.05 2.77
N ASP A 542 3.53 24.37 2.57
CA ASP A 542 4.19 24.99 1.43
C ASP A 542 5.73 24.94 1.54
N GLU A 543 6.42 25.49 0.55
CA GLU A 543 7.90 25.51 0.50
C GLU A 543 8.54 26.30 1.65
N GLN A 544 7.78 27.19 2.30
CA GLN A 544 8.22 27.98 3.45
C GLN A 544 7.89 27.30 4.78
N GLY A 545 7.26 26.12 4.77
CA GLY A 545 6.83 25.40 5.96
C GLY A 545 5.54 25.96 6.58
N THR A 546 4.77 26.74 5.82
CA THR A 546 3.47 27.27 6.27
C THR A 546 2.36 26.30 5.88
N PRO A 547 1.46 25.91 6.80
CA PRO A 547 0.36 25.01 6.48
C PRO A 547 -0.71 25.70 5.63
N TYR A 548 -1.17 25.00 4.58
CA TYR A 548 -2.36 25.39 3.82
C TYR A 548 -3.65 25.16 4.65
N PRO A 549 -4.71 25.96 4.47
CA PRO A 549 -6.02 25.74 5.10
C PRO A 549 -6.66 24.41 4.66
N ASP A 550 -7.42 23.72 5.53
CA ASP A 550 -7.86 22.32 5.36
C ASP A 550 -8.80 22.01 4.17
N ASP A 551 -9.41 23.01 3.56
CA ASP A 551 -10.39 22.83 2.48
C ASP A 551 -9.97 23.45 1.14
N VAL A 552 -8.74 23.92 1.04
CA VAL A 552 -8.23 24.59 -0.17
C VAL A 552 -7.41 23.60 -1.01
N PRO A 553 -7.65 23.48 -2.33
CA PRO A 553 -6.77 22.70 -3.20
C PRO A 553 -5.32 23.22 -3.09
N CYS A 554 -4.38 22.33 -2.81
CA CYS A 554 -2.98 22.70 -2.60
C CYS A 554 -2.06 21.51 -2.89
N ALA A 555 -0.75 21.76 -2.93
CA ALA A 555 0.26 20.72 -3.01
C ALA A 555 1.47 21.10 -2.15
N GLY A 556 2.04 20.13 -1.43
CA GLY A 556 3.10 20.39 -0.48
C GLY A 556 3.53 19.18 0.34
N GLU A 557 4.47 19.37 1.25
CA GLU A 557 4.99 18.32 2.12
C GLU A 557 4.01 17.99 3.26
N VAL A 558 3.86 16.72 3.59
CA VAL A 558 3.04 16.28 4.71
C VAL A 558 3.76 16.51 6.05
N GLY A 559 3.12 17.30 6.92
CA GLY A 559 3.44 17.39 8.34
C GLY A 559 2.38 16.69 9.20
N LEU A 560 2.71 15.53 9.76
CA LEU A 560 1.81 14.75 10.60
C LEU A 560 1.72 15.32 12.02
N PHE A 561 0.56 15.18 12.66
CA PHE A 561 0.45 15.44 14.10
C PHE A 561 1.22 14.36 14.88
N PRO A 562 1.89 14.72 15.98
CA PRO A 562 2.79 13.80 16.64
C PRO A 562 2.07 12.73 17.48
N LEU A 563 0.84 13.01 17.94
CA LEU A 563 -0.02 12.04 18.63
C LEU A 563 -0.58 11.03 17.64
N TYR A 564 0.05 9.87 17.57
CA TYR A 564 -0.26 8.83 16.60
C TYR A 564 -0.18 7.45 17.26
N PHE A 565 -1.33 6.85 17.55
CA PHE A 565 -1.42 5.53 18.19
C PHE A 565 -0.69 4.47 17.36
N GLY A 566 0.14 3.64 18.01
CA GLY A 566 0.87 2.53 17.39
C GLY A 566 2.09 2.93 16.54
N ALA A 567 2.31 4.23 16.31
CA ALA A 567 3.51 4.71 15.63
C ALA A 567 4.76 4.52 16.51
N THR A 568 5.89 4.30 15.87
CA THR A 568 7.16 4.13 16.57
C THR A 568 7.62 5.46 17.19
N ASP A 569 8.06 5.39 18.45
CA ASP A 569 8.60 6.52 19.21
C ASP A 569 10.14 6.55 19.22
N ARG A 570 10.79 5.52 18.66
CA ARG A 570 12.24 5.35 18.66
C ARG A 570 12.73 4.61 17.41
N LEU A 571 14.00 4.80 17.08
CA LEU A 571 14.73 3.98 16.10
C LEU A 571 15.85 3.25 16.84
N LEU A 572 16.18 2.02 16.44
CA LEU A 572 17.19 1.23 17.17
C LEU A 572 18.63 1.59 16.80
N ASN A 573 18.84 2.20 15.64
CA ASN A 573 20.16 2.54 15.09
C ASN A 573 20.27 3.99 14.60
N ALA A 574 19.31 4.85 14.96
CA ALA A 574 19.32 6.25 14.60
C ALA A 574 18.59 7.09 15.66
N ASP A 575 18.80 8.40 15.64
CA ASP A 575 18.07 9.34 16.50
C ASP A 575 16.69 9.64 15.89
N ASN A 576 15.63 9.25 16.59
CA ASN A 576 14.25 9.43 16.12
C ASN A 576 13.84 10.92 16.01
N ASN A 577 14.34 11.78 16.90
CA ASN A 577 14.05 13.21 16.84
C ASN A 577 14.71 13.85 15.62
N LYS A 578 15.98 13.53 15.37
CA LYS A 578 16.70 14.03 14.20
C LYS A 578 16.07 13.60 12.88
N VAL A 579 15.55 12.37 12.83
CA VAL A 579 14.97 11.83 11.59
C VAL A 579 13.59 12.40 11.29
N TYR A 580 12.72 12.55 12.31
CA TYR A 580 11.30 12.83 12.09
C TYR A 580 10.81 14.17 12.60
N PHE A 581 11.57 14.92 13.38
CA PHE A 581 11.09 16.15 14.01
C PHE A 581 11.95 17.37 13.71
N ASP A 582 13.27 17.20 13.60
CA ASP A 582 14.18 18.30 13.28
C ASP A 582 13.81 18.96 11.94
N GLY A 583 13.71 20.30 11.96
CA GLY A 583 13.31 21.11 10.81
C GLY A 583 11.80 21.12 10.51
N MET A 584 10.96 20.46 11.31
CA MET A 584 9.51 20.56 11.18
C MET A 584 8.94 21.73 11.99
N PRO A 585 7.93 22.46 11.46
CA PRO A 585 7.36 23.61 12.12
C PRO A 585 6.51 23.21 13.34
N ILE A 586 6.26 24.20 14.20
CA ILE A 586 5.31 24.09 15.29
C ILE A 586 3.92 24.51 14.76
N TYR A 587 2.94 23.63 14.92
CA TYR A 587 1.56 23.88 14.56
C TYR A 587 0.67 23.62 15.78
N ASN A 588 -0.18 24.59 16.14
CA ASN A 588 -1.04 24.54 17.33
C ASN A 588 -0.29 24.09 18.61
N GLY A 589 0.91 24.64 18.82
CA GLY A 589 1.76 24.35 19.98
C GLY A 589 2.45 22.98 19.97
N ARG A 590 2.39 22.24 18.86
CA ARG A 590 3.03 20.92 18.71
C ARG A 590 3.98 20.90 17.53
N GLN A 591 5.18 20.36 17.72
CA GLN A 591 6.10 20.12 16.62
C GLN A 591 5.54 19.01 15.72
N LEU A 592 5.41 19.28 14.43
CA LEU A 592 4.94 18.29 13.47
C LEU A 592 5.97 17.17 13.28
N ARG A 593 5.49 16.01 12.86
CA ARG A 593 6.30 14.86 12.47
C ARG A 593 6.42 14.80 10.95
N ARG A 594 7.65 14.77 10.44
CA ARG A 594 7.95 14.57 9.02
C ARG A 594 7.55 13.17 8.59
N HIS A 595 6.82 13.07 7.48
CA HIS A 595 6.63 11.80 6.77
C HIS A 595 7.55 11.69 5.54
N GLY A 596 7.80 12.83 4.88
CA GLY A 596 8.63 12.95 3.67
C GLY A 596 7.89 12.66 2.37
N ASP A 597 6.55 12.62 2.40
CA ASP A 597 5.72 12.58 1.20
C ASP A 597 5.28 14.00 0.82
N ILE A 598 5.21 14.23 -0.49
CA ILE A 598 4.52 15.38 -1.08
C ILE A 598 3.20 14.88 -1.63
N ILE A 599 2.13 15.57 -1.27
CA ILE A 599 0.78 15.26 -1.73
C ILE A 599 0.13 16.49 -2.33
N GLN A 600 -0.85 16.24 -3.19
CA GLN A 600 -1.78 17.24 -3.69
C GLN A 600 -3.17 16.94 -3.11
N ARG A 601 -3.81 17.95 -2.52
CA ARG A 601 -5.25 17.94 -2.27
C ARG A 601 -5.97 18.58 -3.45
N THR A 602 -6.93 17.87 -4.04
CA THR A 602 -7.71 18.37 -5.19
C THR A 602 -8.96 19.12 -4.74
N VAL A 603 -9.61 19.82 -5.68
CA VAL A 603 -11.03 20.17 -5.49
C VAL A 603 -11.81 18.88 -5.23
N GLY A 604 -12.76 18.90 -4.28
CA GLY A 604 -13.46 17.70 -3.79
C GLY A 604 -12.73 16.92 -2.69
N GLY A 605 -11.52 17.34 -2.31
CA GLY A 605 -10.83 16.82 -1.13
C GLY A 605 -10.27 15.40 -1.30
N TYR A 606 -9.95 14.99 -2.53
CA TYR A 606 -9.14 13.81 -2.78
C TYR A 606 -7.65 14.15 -2.62
N TYR A 607 -6.86 13.15 -2.28
CA TYR A 607 -5.41 13.28 -2.22
C TYR A 607 -4.75 12.50 -3.36
N ILE A 608 -3.65 13.04 -3.88
CA ILE A 608 -2.79 12.39 -4.87
C ILE A 608 -1.37 12.48 -4.34
N VAL A 609 -0.71 11.34 -4.15
CA VAL A 609 0.70 11.30 -3.79
C VAL A 609 1.53 11.73 -5.00
N GLN A 610 2.29 12.80 -4.84
CA GLN A 610 3.18 13.32 -5.86
C GLN A 610 4.54 12.62 -5.80
N GLY A 611 4.95 12.12 -4.64
CA GLY A 611 6.20 11.37 -4.49
C GLY A 611 6.88 11.75 -3.19
N ARG A 612 8.17 11.45 -3.08
CA ARG A 612 8.95 11.77 -1.90
C ARG A 612 9.58 13.15 -2.00
N ALA A 613 9.64 13.85 -0.88
CA ALA A 613 10.28 15.16 -0.79
C ALA A 613 11.79 15.11 -1.11
N ASP A 614 12.45 13.98 -0.87
CA ASP A 614 13.85 13.74 -1.23
C ASP A 614 14.06 13.32 -2.69
N ASP A 615 12.99 13.07 -3.45
CA ASP A 615 12.99 12.69 -4.87
C ASP A 615 12.51 13.81 -5.82
N THR A 616 12.23 15.02 -5.32
CA THR A 616 11.86 16.15 -6.21
C THR A 616 13.04 16.61 -7.06
N MET A 617 12.74 17.02 -8.29
CA MET A 617 13.75 17.43 -9.27
C MET A 617 13.62 18.93 -9.55
N ASN A 618 14.74 19.64 -9.53
CA ASN A 618 14.78 21.04 -9.96
C ASN A 618 15.30 21.14 -11.40
N LEU A 619 14.37 21.01 -12.34
CA LEU A 619 14.64 21.03 -13.78
C LEU A 619 14.58 22.48 -14.30
N GLY A 620 15.74 23.13 -14.47
CA GLY A 620 15.81 24.44 -15.15
C GLY A 620 16.57 25.56 -14.44
N GLY A 621 17.08 25.37 -13.22
CA GLY A 621 18.07 26.27 -12.63
C GLY A 621 17.60 27.67 -12.24
N ILE A 622 16.30 27.94 -12.23
CA ILE A 622 15.77 29.22 -11.77
C ILE A 622 15.39 29.09 -10.29
N LYS A 623 16.32 29.41 -9.39
CA LYS A 623 16.00 29.83 -8.01
C LYS A 623 15.70 31.33 -8.07
N VAL A 624 14.43 31.71 -7.92
CA VAL A 624 14.09 33.08 -7.53
C VAL A 624 13.53 33.00 -6.13
N ASP A 625 14.18 33.67 -5.18
CA ASP A 625 13.52 34.04 -3.93
C ASP A 625 12.38 35.01 -4.28
N PRO A 626 11.10 34.76 -3.96
CA PRO A 626 10.07 35.76 -4.17
C PRO A 626 9.87 36.55 -2.88
N PRO A 627 10.38 37.79 -2.75
CA PRO A 627 9.59 38.80 -2.09
C PRO A 627 8.41 39.16 -3.04
N ILE A 628 7.33 39.71 -2.48
CA ILE A 628 6.20 40.36 -3.20
C ILE A 628 4.99 39.46 -3.56
N SER A 629 4.62 38.50 -2.70
CA SER A 629 3.23 37.94 -2.72
C SER A 629 2.24 38.79 -1.89
N ASN A 630 2.72 39.58 -0.94
CA ASN A 630 1.87 40.39 -0.04
C ASN A 630 1.49 41.78 -0.57
N VAL A 631 2.07 42.25 -1.68
CA VAL A 631 1.78 43.61 -2.21
C VAL A 631 0.76 43.61 -3.35
N PHE A 632 0.54 42.47 -4.04
CA PHE A 632 -0.35 42.42 -5.21
C PHE A 632 -1.81 42.04 -4.92
N ASN A 633 -2.12 41.55 -3.72
CA ASN A 633 -3.47 41.07 -3.39
C ASN A 633 -4.53 42.17 -3.23
N SER A 634 -4.16 43.46 -3.25
CA SER A 634 -5.12 44.57 -3.07
C SER A 634 -5.55 45.28 -4.36
N LEU A 635 -5.05 44.93 -5.56
CA LEU A 635 -5.19 45.81 -6.73
C LEU A 635 -5.58 45.19 -8.10
N LEU A 636 -6.08 43.94 -8.20
CA LEU A 636 -6.42 43.38 -9.53
C LEU A 636 -7.78 42.68 -9.64
N SER A 637 -8.44 42.92 -10.78
CA SER A 637 -9.75 42.38 -11.16
C SER A 637 -9.69 40.89 -11.59
N PRO A 638 -10.83 40.16 -11.61
CA PRO A 638 -10.88 38.72 -11.84
C PRO A 638 -10.25 38.23 -13.16
N LEU A 639 -10.24 39.06 -14.20
CA LEU A 639 -9.68 38.69 -15.51
C LEU A 639 -8.13 38.59 -15.52
N ASN A 640 -7.44 39.27 -14.62
CA ASN A 640 -5.97 39.21 -14.53
C ASN A 640 -5.48 38.03 -13.67
N PHE A 641 -6.35 37.47 -12.82
CA PHE A 641 -6.05 36.28 -11.99
C PHE A 641 -5.85 35.02 -12.84
N MET A 642 -6.66 34.82 -13.89
CA MET A 642 -6.48 33.69 -14.83
C MET A 642 -5.22 33.78 -15.69
N LYS A 643 -4.80 34.99 -16.07
CA LYS A 643 -3.57 35.17 -16.86
C LYS A 643 -2.31 34.98 -16.01
N LEU A 644 -2.29 35.42 -14.75
CA LEU A 644 -1.16 35.18 -13.84
C LEU A 644 -1.02 33.71 -13.45
N ASN A 645 -2.12 32.97 -13.25
CA ASN A 645 -2.06 31.54 -12.91
C ASN A 645 -1.36 30.71 -14.01
N LYS A 646 -1.47 31.14 -15.28
CA LYS A 646 -0.75 30.53 -16.40
C LYS A 646 0.76 30.80 -16.34
N TYR A 647 1.19 31.97 -15.85
CA TYR A 647 2.60 32.35 -15.71
C TYR A 647 3.25 31.86 -14.40
N CYS A 648 2.50 31.76 -13.29
CA CYS A 648 2.98 31.12 -12.05
C CYS A 648 3.04 29.59 -12.16
N SER A 649 2.28 28.97 -13.08
CA SER A 649 2.37 27.52 -13.35
C SER A 649 3.72 27.06 -13.93
N SER A 650 4.55 28.00 -14.39
CA SER A 650 5.86 27.74 -14.99
C SER A 650 6.93 27.27 -13.98
N TYR A 651 6.66 27.37 -12.67
CA TYR A 651 7.65 27.25 -11.60
C TYR A 651 7.37 26.11 -10.61
N LYS A 652 6.73 25.01 -11.03
CA LYS A 652 6.52 23.85 -10.16
C LYS A 652 7.75 22.94 -10.12
N GLN A 653 8.22 22.58 -8.92
CA GLN A 653 8.92 21.31 -8.74
C GLN A 653 7.96 20.20 -9.18
N THR A 654 8.31 19.50 -10.26
CA THR A 654 7.51 18.38 -10.75
C THR A 654 8.10 17.08 -10.26
N SER A 655 7.24 16.20 -9.77
CA SER A 655 7.66 14.89 -9.28
C SER A 655 8.02 13.93 -10.40
N SER A 656 8.86 12.94 -10.08
CA SER A 656 9.16 11.84 -10.98
C SER A 656 7.91 11.06 -11.39
N VAL A 657 6.99 10.84 -10.46
CA VAL A 657 5.74 10.06 -10.70
C VAL A 657 4.84 10.74 -11.74
N GLU A 658 4.71 12.07 -11.70
CA GLU A 658 3.88 12.80 -12.67
C GLU A 658 4.46 12.72 -14.08
N ILE A 659 5.79 12.85 -14.20
CA ILE A 659 6.52 12.69 -15.48
C ILE A 659 6.33 11.27 -16.01
N GLU A 660 6.51 10.25 -15.16
CA GLU A 660 6.37 8.84 -15.51
C GLU A 660 4.95 8.51 -16.01
N ARG A 661 3.90 9.01 -15.33
CA ARG A 661 2.50 8.84 -15.76
C ARG A 661 2.22 9.39 -17.15
N ILE A 662 2.88 10.48 -17.54
CA ILE A 662 2.72 11.07 -18.88
C ILE A 662 3.55 10.28 -19.90
N CYS A 663 4.76 9.89 -19.55
CA CYS A 663 5.66 9.18 -20.46
C CYS A 663 5.18 7.75 -20.74
N ASN A 664 4.62 7.04 -19.75
CA ASN A 664 4.02 5.71 -19.93
C ASN A 664 2.93 5.68 -21.00
N ARG A 665 2.25 6.81 -21.25
CA ARG A 665 1.18 6.95 -22.24
C ARG A 665 1.66 7.51 -23.58
N ALA A 666 2.94 7.82 -23.71
CA ALA A 666 3.48 8.44 -24.92
C ALA A 666 3.73 7.43 -26.06
N ASP A 667 3.80 6.13 -25.75
CA ASP A 667 4.05 5.06 -26.71
C ASP A 667 3.46 3.73 -26.22
N GLU A 668 2.78 2.99 -27.10
CA GLU A 668 2.16 1.69 -26.78
C GLU A 668 3.18 0.58 -26.48
N ALA A 669 4.40 0.69 -27.00
CA ALA A 669 5.48 -0.27 -26.77
C ALA A 669 6.00 -0.25 -25.33
N LEU A 670 5.68 0.79 -24.56
CA LEU A 670 6.17 0.97 -23.20
C LEU A 670 5.41 0.06 -22.23
N LEU A 671 6.16 -0.68 -21.42
CA LEU A 671 5.66 -1.32 -20.22
C LEU A 671 5.64 -0.30 -19.08
N GLU A 672 6.73 0.44 -18.90
CA GLU A 672 6.88 1.44 -17.85
C GLU A 672 8.09 2.37 -18.04
N THR A 673 8.08 3.49 -17.32
CA THR A 673 9.13 4.51 -17.34
C THR A 673 9.53 4.90 -15.91
N ALA A 674 10.77 5.36 -15.75
CA ALA A 674 11.33 5.88 -14.51
C ALA A 674 12.00 7.22 -14.80
N ALA A 675 11.56 8.28 -14.13
CA ALA A 675 12.13 9.62 -14.26
C ALA A 675 13.12 9.90 -13.13
N VAL A 676 14.34 10.30 -13.51
CA VAL A 676 15.42 10.65 -12.56
C VAL A 676 16.09 11.95 -12.98
N SER A 677 16.53 12.73 -12.00
CA SER A 677 17.40 13.88 -12.24
C SER A 677 18.86 13.46 -12.20
N ILE A 678 19.66 14.07 -13.07
CA ILE A 678 21.11 13.88 -13.12
C ILE A 678 21.79 15.23 -12.99
N LYS A 679 22.82 15.30 -12.15
CA LYS A 679 23.70 16.46 -12.08
C LYS A 679 24.79 16.36 -13.16
N PRO A 680 24.92 17.35 -14.06
CA PRO A 680 25.99 17.37 -15.04
C PRO A 680 27.38 17.40 -14.37
N ALA A 681 28.37 16.71 -14.95
CA ALA A 681 29.72 16.62 -14.38
C ALA A 681 30.44 17.98 -14.26
N GLY A 682 30.09 18.96 -15.09
CA GLY A 682 30.63 20.33 -15.06
C GLY A 682 29.86 21.31 -14.15
N GLY A 683 28.91 20.84 -13.35
CA GLY A 683 27.95 21.71 -12.65
C GLY A 683 26.85 22.24 -13.59
N GLY A 684 25.85 22.90 -13.01
CA GLY A 684 24.67 23.40 -13.74
C GLY A 684 23.35 22.80 -13.25
N PRO A 685 22.21 23.19 -13.85
CA PRO A 685 20.89 22.71 -13.46
C PRO A 685 20.75 21.21 -13.67
N GLU A 686 19.92 20.56 -12.85
CA GLU A 686 19.65 19.14 -12.99
C GLU A 686 18.99 18.84 -14.34
N GLN A 687 19.42 17.76 -14.97
CA GLN A 687 18.94 17.31 -16.27
C GLN A 687 17.96 16.14 -16.08
N LEU A 688 16.82 16.21 -16.76
CA LEU A 688 15.83 15.13 -16.75
C LEU A 688 16.29 13.98 -17.62
N ALA A 689 16.36 12.78 -17.03
CA ALA A 689 16.55 11.54 -17.75
C ALA A 689 15.39 10.58 -17.50
N ILE A 690 14.99 9.87 -18.55
CA ILE A 690 13.90 8.91 -18.51
C ILE A 690 14.45 7.54 -18.90
N LEU A 691 14.33 6.57 -18.00
CA LEU A 691 14.55 5.17 -18.35
C LEU A 691 13.22 4.54 -18.76
N ALA A 692 13.24 3.63 -19.72
CA ALA A 692 12.06 3.00 -20.30
C ALA A 692 12.26 1.48 -20.38
N VAL A 693 11.22 0.73 -20.00
CA VAL A 693 11.11 -0.72 -20.21
C VAL A 693 10.06 -0.95 -21.29
N LEU A 694 10.38 -1.80 -22.27
CA LEU A 694 9.46 -2.15 -23.35
C LEU A 694 8.69 -3.43 -23.01
N LYS A 695 7.51 -3.64 -23.61
CA LYS A 695 6.77 -4.91 -23.50
C LYS A 695 7.51 -6.00 -24.29
N ASP A 696 7.49 -7.26 -23.81
CA ASP A 696 8.22 -8.40 -24.40
C ASP A 696 7.97 -8.66 -25.90
N ARG A 697 6.83 -8.20 -26.44
CA ARG A 697 6.43 -8.39 -27.85
C ARG A 697 6.47 -7.09 -28.68
N SER A 698 7.13 -6.05 -28.18
CA SER A 698 7.20 -4.76 -28.86
C SER A 698 8.22 -4.82 -30.01
N PRO A 699 7.98 -4.13 -31.14
CA PRO A 699 9.03 -3.91 -32.13
C PRO A 699 10.19 -3.12 -31.50
N PRO A 700 11.43 -3.29 -32.01
CA PRO A 700 12.59 -2.53 -31.54
C PRO A 700 12.29 -1.02 -31.60
N CYS A 701 12.41 -0.34 -30.47
CA CYS A 701 12.16 1.10 -30.37
C CYS A 701 13.48 1.84 -30.16
N ASP A 702 13.69 2.94 -30.88
CA ASP A 702 14.90 3.77 -30.75
C ASP A 702 14.73 4.77 -29.58
N ALA A 703 15.75 4.87 -28.73
CA ALA A 703 15.75 5.77 -27.58
C ALA A 703 15.57 7.25 -27.94
N ASN A 704 16.07 7.70 -29.11
CA ASN A 704 15.87 9.06 -29.62
C ASN A 704 14.43 9.29 -30.08
N VAL A 705 13.79 8.28 -30.67
CA VAL A 705 12.36 8.35 -31.03
C VAL A 705 11.51 8.48 -29.78
N LEU A 706 11.79 7.65 -28.76
CA LEU A 706 11.14 7.76 -27.44
C LEU A 706 11.40 9.12 -26.80
N LYS A 707 12.64 9.63 -26.86
CA LYS A 707 12.98 10.97 -26.38
C LYS A 707 12.10 12.06 -27.02
N SER A 708 11.91 12.03 -28.33
CA SER A 708 11.04 12.98 -29.03
C SER A 708 9.55 12.80 -28.67
N LYS A 709 9.09 11.57 -28.39
CA LYS A 709 7.72 11.31 -27.92
C LYS A 709 7.52 11.81 -26.49
N PHE A 710 8.43 11.50 -25.58
CA PHE A 710 8.42 11.98 -24.19
C PHE A 710 8.52 13.50 -24.13
N GLN A 711 9.42 14.11 -24.91
CA GLN A 711 9.55 15.57 -24.99
C GLN A 711 8.21 16.21 -25.36
N ARG A 712 7.55 15.72 -26.43
CA ARG A 712 6.23 16.22 -26.85
C ARG A 712 5.16 16.00 -25.78
N ALA A 713 5.13 14.82 -25.17
CA ALA A 713 4.15 14.48 -24.15
C ALA A 713 4.29 15.37 -22.90
N ILE A 714 5.52 15.61 -22.43
CA ILE A 714 5.80 16.47 -21.28
C ILE A 714 5.48 17.93 -21.60
N GLN A 715 5.90 18.43 -22.76
CA GLN A 715 5.61 19.83 -23.13
C GLN A 715 4.12 20.10 -23.27
N LYS A 716 3.37 19.12 -23.79
CA LYS A 716 1.92 19.23 -23.98
C LYS A 716 1.14 19.14 -22.67
N ASN A 717 1.54 18.23 -21.77
CA ASN A 717 0.70 17.85 -20.62
C ASN A 717 1.26 18.30 -19.26
N LEU A 718 2.50 18.80 -19.20
CA LEU A 718 3.19 19.18 -17.97
C LEU A 718 3.68 20.63 -18.03
N ASN A 719 4.84 20.86 -18.65
CA ASN A 719 5.46 22.17 -18.75
C ASN A 719 6.26 22.28 -20.07
N PRO A 720 5.98 23.28 -20.92
CA PRO A 720 6.67 23.44 -22.21
C PRO A 720 8.18 23.68 -22.08
N LEU A 721 8.66 24.15 -20.91
CA LEU A 721 10.07 24.44 -20.65
C LEU A 721 10.89 23.21 -20.24
N PHE A 722 10.26 22.11 -19.85
CA PHE A 722 10.98 20.91 -19.47
C PHE A 722 11.66 20.25 -20.67
N LYS A 723 12.92 19.85 -20.48
CA LYS A 723 13.74 19.23 -21.51
C LYS A 723 14.17 17.83 -21.07
N VAL A 724 13.68 16.83 -21.78
CA VAL A 724 14.17 15.45 -21.68
C VAL A 724 15.58 15.43 -22.25
N SER A 725 16.56 15.30 -21.36
CA SER A 725 17.97 15.36 -21.72
C SER A 725 18.47 14.00 -22.20
N TYR A 726 18.02 12.92 -21.55
CA TYR A 726 18.43 11.56 -21.87
C TYR A 726 17.27 10.56 -21.81
N VAL A 727 17.30 9.56 -22.71
CA VAL A 727 16.42 8.39 -22.64
C VAL A 727 17.27 7.12 -22.70
N LYS A 728 16.98 6.17 -21.82
CA LYS A 728 17.62 4.85 -21.82
C LYS A 728 16.57 3.75 -21.87
N ILE A 729 16.74 2.80 -22.78
CA ILE A 729 15.95 1.57 -22.75
C ILE A 729 16.70 0.57 -21.88
N VAL A 730 16.01 -0.01 -20.90
CA VAL A 730 16.55 -1.03 -19.99
C VAL A 730 15.64 -2.26 -20.01
N PRO A 731 16.19 -3.47 -19.79
CA PRO A 731 15.39 -4.69 -19.83
C PRO A 731 14.37 -4.75 -18.69
N GLU A 732 14.74 -4.25 -17.51
CA GLU A 732 13.88 -4.17 -16.33
C GLU A 732 14.39 -3.06 -15.40
N PHE A 733 13.54 -2.62 -14.47
CA PHE A 733 13.96 -1.70 -13.42
C PHE A 733 14.43 -2.42 -12.16
N PRO A 734 15.47 -1.90 -11.47
CA PRO A 734 15.83 -2.39 -10.15
C PRO A 734 14.71 -2.03 -9.17
N ARG A 735 14.15 -3.06 -8.56
CA ARG A 735 13.06 -2.94 -7.59
C ARG A 735 13.42 -3.63 -6.29
N THR A 736 12.80 -3.18 -5.20
CA THR A 736 12.76 -3.96 -3.96
C THR A 736 11.88 -5.20 -4.15
N ALA A 737 11.91 -6.17 -3.22
CA ALA A 737 10.90 -7.25 -3.23
C ALA A 737 9.45 -6.78 -3.11
N SER A 738 9.21 -5.61 -2.50
CA SER A 738 7.89 -4.95 -2.48
C SER A 738 7.55 -4.27 -3.80
N ASN A 739 8.33 -4.53 -4.84
CA ASN A 739 8.24 -3.96 -6.17
C ASN A 739 8.45 -2.45 -6.25
N LYS A 740 8.92 -1.80 -5.17
CA LYS A 740 9.23 -0.37 -5.16
C LYS A 740 10.44 -0.07 -6.03
N LEU A 741 10.29 0.88 -6.94
CA LEU A 741 11.35 1.35 -7.83
C LEU A 741 12.53 1.97 -7.05
N LEU A 742 13.74 1.46 -7.29
CA LEU A 742 14.97 1.98 -6.68
C LEU A 742 15.57 3.12 -7.50
N ARG A 743 14.91 4.29 -7.49
CA ARG A 743 15.33 5.47 -8.27
C ARG A 743 16.77 5.93 -7.99
N ARG A 744 17.24 5.81 -6.75
CA ARG A 744 18.64 6.09 -6.39
C ARG A 744 19.62 5.20 -7.16
N VAL A 745 19.35 3.90 -7.26
CA VAL A 745 20.19 2.96 -8.01
C VAL A 745 20.21 3.33 -9.49
N LEU A 746 19.05 3.66 -10.06
CA LEU A 746 18.95 4.12 -11.44
C LEU A 746 19.74 5.42 -11.67
N ARG A 747 19.62 6.38 -10.77
CA ARG A 747 20.35 7.66 -10.79
C ARG A 747 21.85 7.43 -10.71
N ASP A 748 22.31 6.58 -9.80
CA ASP A 748 23.74 6.28 -9.59
C ASP A 748 24.33 5.52 -10.79
N GLN A 749 23.63 4.53 -11.32
CA GLN A 749 24.04 3.80 -12.53
C GLN A 749 24.17 4.73 -13.72
N LEU A 750 23.17 5.59 -13.92
CA LEU A 750 23.13 6.50 -15.05
C LEU A 750 24.16 7.63 -14.92
N SER A 751 24.39 8.14 -13.71
CA SER A 751 25.44 9.14 -13.43
C SER A 751 26.83 8.56 -13.70
N LYS A 752 27.09 7.30 -13.28
CA LYS A 752 28.36 6.62 -13.57
C LYS A 752 28.57 6.44 -15.07
N GLU A 753 27.55 5.99 -15.80
CA GLU A 753 27.65 5.79 -17.26
C GLU A 753 27.93 7.09 -18.00
N LEU A 754 27.20 8.17 -17.68
CA LEU A 754 27.42 9.48 -18.30
C LEU A 754 28.78 10.08 -17.93
N SER A 755 29.26 9.86 -16.70
CA SER A 755 30.61 10.29 -16.28
C SER A 755 31.73 9.55 -17.03
N ASN A 756 31.50 8.29 -17.43
CA ASN A 756 32.46 7.53 -18.23
C ASN A 756 32.43 7.98 -19.70
N ARG A 757 31.26 8.35 -20.24
CA ARG A 757 31.12 8.90 -21.59
C ARG A 757 31.69 10.31 -21.75
N SER A 758 31.80 11.10 -20.68
CA SER A 758 32.41 12.43 -20.70
C SER A 758 33.92 12.43 -20.43
N LYS A 759 34.49 11.27 -20.05
CA LYS A 759 35.94 11.04 -19.92
C LYS A 759 36.57 10.39 -21.15
N LEU A 760 35.74 9.80 -22.01
CA LEU A 760 36.07 9.39 -23.38
C LEU A 760 35.81 10.57 -24.32
#